data_AF-A0A2E0X9Z7-F1
#
_entry.id   AF-A0A2E0X9Z7-F1
#
_cell.length_a   1.000
_cell.length_b   1.000
_cell.length_c   1.000
_cell.angle_alpha   90.00
_cell.angle_beta   90.00
_cell.angle_gamma   90.00
#
_symmetry.space_group_name_H-M   'P 1'
#
loop_
_entity.id
_entity.type
_entity.pdbx_description
1 polymer ?
#
loop_
_entity_poly.entity_id
_entity_poly.type
_entity_poly.pdbx_seq_one_letter_code
_entity_poly.pdbx_strand_id
1 'polypeptide(L)'
;MNLSSRPQPLCRTHRALRARPFAVLAATAILSLIAHPALAAITWTGDVDPSDPTTWTDATTGYIGKTAEGTLTIDGASDLNSQVAFIAHDPGSTGTVTVDGIGSTWAPGGITVGVSGNGTLAITNGGTVSDYGGYIGFDRGSTGAVTVDGVGSTWTKSGGLNVGFQGSGTLAITGGATVSNSLTAYIGGPYFDSSGAVAVDGTGSTWTNDSFLFVGNLGSGTLAITGGGTVDVAEDVWVSGNPMSASGIHFDNGTLSAGGLLSAAADLTGTGTVHAHGVVTDVDLTFDATRGLTQSVTLNELPGQSITLNLDIDGSGPMGAGWGGAGTMSISEGVVVPSTQGLIGYRSGSSGAVTVSGAGSKWTSTTDLTVGILGSGTLAISGGGMVQVANDTWVAREFTSSSRIDFDNGTLSTGGLLAAAADLTGTGTIHAHGLVTDIDLAFDATRGLTQTVMLDQLPGQDITLHLDVDGSRAMGVGHRGAGSMSIADGVVVESTAGYVGFKAGSTGAVTVDGAGSTWANDGDLFVGDSGSGRLAITDGGAVSSRVCIIGSSVGSTGAVTVDGAGSVWTDDARIYVGNRGSGVLDIAAGGAVSSRQATIGTYSSSKGGVTVDGAGSTWTISDAFTIGRGGMGSLVVTGGGTVSTLYGDFAQRSIVGDEEGSVGAVTVSGAGSTWTINRSLYVGRYGNGTLAIAHGGLVSVGDKLTIDFDGDGDSFINMATGGMLAMNGYAESSLSHFLALVSGTDAIRYWDADAGAMALLTAATYGDDYTLEYLTAGDLAGYTLLTVTAAGPPGDYNGDFVVDGGDLLAWQRGDSPDPHSAADLAQWQANYGWSAQPAANSAAVPEPAAAALAIFSCLALRLRRG
;
A
#
# COMPACT_ATOMS: atom_id res chain seq x y z
N MET A 1 -68.96 -10.26 -19.95
CA MET A 1 -70.34 -10.76 -20.22
C MET A 1 -70.25 -12.11 -20.93
N ASN A 2 -71.38 -12.83 -21.01
CA ASN A 2 -71.55 -14.21 -21.50
C ASN A 2 -70.71 -14.57 -22.75
N LEU A 3 -70.05 -15.73 -22.85
CA LEU A 3 -70.48 -17.14 -22.72
C LEU A 3 -71.19 -17.73 -23.97
N SER A 4 -70.45 -18.63 -24.63
CA SER A 4 -70.87 -19.89 -25.28
C SER A 4 -71.92 -19.94 -26.40
N SER A 5 -71.50 -20.42 -27.58
CA SER A 5 -72.23 -21.42 -28.37
C SER A 5 -71.28 -22.21 -29.29
N ARG A 6 -71.41 -23.55 -29.36
CA ARG A 6 -70.79 -24.42 -30.40
C ARG A 6 -71.79 -24.65 -31.56
N PRO A 7 -71.35 -25.07 -32.75
CA PRO A 7 -71.40 -26.52 -33.06
C PRO A 7 -70.25 -27.05 -33.98
N GLN A 8 -70.27 -28.36 -34.26
CA GLN A 8 -69.46 -29.07 -35.28
C GLN A 8 -70.36 -29.54 -36.46
N PRO A 9 -70.08 -30.58 -37.30
CA PRO A 9 -68.81 -31.19 -37.79
C PRO A 9 -68.78 -31.47 -39.33
N LEU A 10 -67.61 -31.82 -39.89
CA LEU A 10 -67.41 -32.67 -41.09
C LEU A 10 -66.02 -33.35 -40.91
N CYS A 11 -65.77 -34.68 -41.03
CA CYS A 11 -66.42 -35.82 -41.69
C CYS A 11 -66.36 -35.71 -43.24
N ARG A 12 -65.73 -36.60 -44.03
CA ARG A 12 -65.22 -37.99 -43.87
C ARG A 12 -63.87 -38.12 -44.65
N THR A 13 -63.17 -39.25 -44.94
CA THR A 13 -63.28 -40.74 -44.84
C THR A 13 -61.84 -41.32 -45.07
N HIS A 14 -61.40 -42.60 -44.98
CA HIS A 14 -61.91 -43.93 -44.54
C HIS A 14 -60.71 -44.93 -44.38
N ARG A 15 -60.81 -45.92 -43.47
CA ARG A 15 -60.13 -47.27 -43.46
C ARG A 15 -58.58 -47.39 -43.51
N ALA A 16 -57.96 -48.48 -43.07
CA ALA A 16 -58.23 -49.48 -42.02
C ALA A 16 -57.02 -50.45 -41.89
N LEU A 17 -56.83 -51.06 -40.71
CA LEU A 17 -55.94 -52.21 -40.41
C LEU A 17 -54.43 -52.10 -40.72
N ARG A 18 -53.61 -52.35 -39.69
CA ARG A 18 -52.44 -53.23 -39.78
C ARG A 18 -52.20 -53.95 -38.45
N ALA A 19 -51.50 -55.09 -38.49
CA ALA A 19 -51.44 -56.07 -37.42
C ALA A 19 -50.00 -56.41 -36.99
N ARG A 20 -49.89 -57.36 -36.06
CA ARG A 20 -48.65 -57.88 -35.42
C ARG A 20 -47.66 -58.56 -36.40
N PRO A 21 -46.40 -58.82 -35.98
CA PRO A 21 -45.23 -58.59 -36.84
C PRO A 21 -44.49 -59.82 -37.36
N PHE A 22 -43.69 -59.58 -38.41
CA PHE A 22 -42.39 -60.18 -38.79
C PHE A 22 -41.66 -59.08 -39.61
N ALA A 23 -40.33 -58.96 -39.68
CA ALA A 23 -39.22 -59.83 -39.27
C ALA A 23 -38.04 -58.98 -38.68
N VAL A 24 -37.03 -59.59 -38.01
CA VAL A 24 -35.63 -59.76 -38.50
C VAL A 24 -34.99 -58.47 -39.09
N LEU A 25 -33.85 -57.95 -38.61
CA LEU A 25 -32.76 -58.53 -37.79
C LEU A 25 -32.25 -57.52 -36.74
N ALA A 26 -32.07 -57.95 -35.48
CA ALA A 26 -31.35 -57.21 -34.43
C ALA A 26 -30.62 -58.22 -33.53
N ALA A 27 -29.46 -57.85 -32.97
CA ALA A 27 -28.49 -58.81 -32.45
C ALA A 27 -28.49 -59.00 -30.92
N THR A 28 -28.03 -60.19 -30.51
CA THR A 28 -27.31 -60.50 -29.26
C THR A 28 -27.89 -60.06 -27.90
N ALA A 29 -28.57 -61.01 -27.25
CA ALA A 29 -28.41 -61.36 -25.84
C ALA A 29 -28.65 -62.89 -25.75
N ILE A 30 -28.16 -63.71 -24.80
CA ILE A 30 -27.80 -63.53 -23.39
C ILE A 30 -26.58 -64.44 -23.02
N LEU A 31 -25.77 -64.00 -22.05
CA LEU A 31 -24.79 -64.71 -21.19
C LEU A 31 -24.28 -66.13 -21.55
N SER A 32 -22.95 -66.31 -21.49
CA SER A 32 -22.36 -67.08 -20.37
C SER A 32 -20.90 -66.70 -20.07
N LEU A 33 -20.62 -66.58 -18.76
CA LEU A 33 -19.35 -66.49 -18.03
C LEU A 33 -18.03 -66.38 -18.85
N ILE A 34 -17.38 -65.22 -18.74
CA ILE A 34 -16.20 -65.15 -17.85
C ILE A 34 -16.47 -64.05 -16.83
N ALA A 35 -16.51 -64.41 -15.55
CA ALA A 35 -16.41 -63.44 -14.47
C ALA A 35 -14.94 -63.07 -14.30
N HIS A 36 -14.49 -62.07 -15.07
CA HIS A 36 -13.36 -61.26 -14.62
C HIS A 36 -13.83 -60.46 -13.38
N PRO A 37 -12.95 -60.12 -12.43
CA PRO A 37 -13.37 -59.38 -11.26
C PRO A 37 -13.96 -58.03 -11.67
N ALA A 38 -14.93 -57.53 -10.89
CA ALA A 38 -14.91 -56.11 -10.59
C ALA A 38 -13.60 -55.89 -9.81
N LEU A 39 -12.56 -55.45 -10.52
CA LEU A 39 -11.28 -55.09 -9.91
C LEU A 39 -11.51 -53.89 -8.98
N ALA A 40 -10.59 -53.68 -8.03
CA ALA A 40 -10.72 -52.58 -7.08
C ALA A 40 -10.90 -51.27 -7.86
N ALA A 41 -12.00 -50.58 -7.58
CA ALA A 41 -12.43 -49.42 -8.38
C ALA A 41 -11.69 -48.13 -7.96
N ILE A 42 -11.03 -48.15 -6.80
CA ILE A 42 -9.88 -47.31 -6.49
C ILE A 42 -8.64 -48.20 -6.48
N THR A 43 -7.57 -47.82 -7.19
CA THR A 43 -6.27 -48.51 -7.20
C THR A 43 -5.12 -47.53 -7.02
N TRP A 44 -4.01 -47.98 -6.44
CA TRP A 44 -2.83 -47.15 -6.23
C TRP A 44 -1.56 -48.00 -6.24
N THR A 45 -0.43 -47.39 -6.60
CA THR A 45 0.89 -48.03 -6.54
C THR A 45 1.98 -47.03 -6.14
N GLY A 46 3.12 -47.52 -5.66
CA GLY A 46 4.24 -46.66 -5.27
C GLY A 46 3.99 -45.89 -3.96
N ASP A 47 4.50 -44.67 -3.89
CA ASP A 47 4.50 -43.80 -2.72
C ASP A 47 3.17 -43.02 -2.59
N VAL A 48 2.22 -43.59 -1.84
CA VAL A 48 0.93 -42.98 -1.50
C VAL A 48 0.75 -43.06 0.02
N ASP A 49 0.38 -41.94 0.63
CA ASP A 49 0.36 -41.76 2.10
C ASP A 49 -0.86 -40.90 2.52
N PRO A 50 -1.73 -41.35 3.44
CA PRO A 50 -1.79 -42.69 4.04
C PRO A 50 -1.99 -43.80 3.00
N SER A 51 -1.37 -44.96 3.24
CA SER A 51 -1.15 -46.02 2.24
C SER A 51 -2.35 -46.84 1.80
N ASP A 52 -3.57 -46.43 2.17
CA ASP A 52 -4.83 -46.96 1.64
C ASP A 52 -5.82 -45.80 1.39
N PRO A 53 -5.89 -45.27 0.16
CA PRO A 53 -6.85 -44.25 -0.25
C PRO A 53 -8.31 -44.61 0.00
N THR A 54 -8.69 -45.89 0.06
CA THR A 54 -10.08 -46.28 0.38
C THR A 54 -10.47 -45.97 1.84
N THR A 55 -9.50 -45.59 2.66
CA THR A 55 -9.71 -45.13 4.06
C THR A 55 -9.69 -43.60 4.21
N TRP A 56 -9.43 -42.84 3.15
CA TRP A 56 -9.36 -41.38 3.22
C TRP A 56 -10.74 -40.74 3.43
N THR A 57 -10.74 -39.61 4.13
CA THR A 57 -11.92 -38.86 4.56
C THR A 57 -11.66 -37.36 4.50
N ASP A 58 -12.69 -36.54 4.70
CA ASP A 58 -12.63 -35.08 4.88
C ASP A 58 -11.68 -34.59 6.00
N ALA A 59 -11.15 -35.50 6.84
CA ALA A 59 -10.11 -35.25 7.85
C ALA A 59 -8.72 -35.78 7.47
N THR A 60 -8.51 -36.27 6.25
CA THR A 60 -7.27 -36.93 5.80
C THR A 60 -6.46 -36.07 4.83
N THR A 61 -5.22 -35.73 5.15
CA THR A 61 -4.26 -35.18 4.17
C THR A 61 -3.70 -36.31 3.31
N GLY A 62 -4.06 -36.35 2.03
CA GLY A 62 -3.56 -37.35 1.08
C GLY A 62 -2.33 -36.87 0.30
N TYR A 63 -1.34 -37.73 0.13
CA TYR A 63 -0.15 -37.52 -0.69
C TYR A 63 -0.05 -38.60 -1.77
N ILE A 64 0.19 -38.20 -3.02
CA ILE A 64 0.43 -39.10 -4.17
C ILE A 64 1.79 -38.72 -4.78
N GLY A 65 2.79 -39.58 -4.62
CA GLY A 65 4.18 -39.25 -4.90
C GLY A 65 4.71 -38.25 -3.87
N LYS A 66 4.90 -38.69 -2.61
CA LYS A 66 5.33 -37.79 -1.53
C LYS A 66 6.82 -37.48 -1.62
N THR A 67 7.62 -38.53 -1.68
CA THR A 67 9.10 -38.56 -1.70
C THR A 67 9.65 -39.28 -2.94
N ALA A 68 8.84 -40.15 -3.55
CA ALA A 68 9.19 -40.97 -4.71
C ALA A 68 8.06 -40.95 -5.77
N GLU A 69 8.02 -41.96 -6.64
CA GLU A 69 6.93 -42.16 -7.60
C GLU A 69 5.70 -42.78 -6.92
N GLY A 70 4.53 -42.17 -7.09
CA GLY A 70 3.24 -42.67 -6.58
C GLY A 70 2.10 -42.44 -7.57
N THR A 71 1.17 -43.39 -7.64
CA THR A 71 0.03 -43.36 -8.56
C THR A 71 -1.29 -43.70 -7.86
N LEU A 72 -2.38 -43.10 -8.33
CA LEU A 72 -3.75 -43.31 -7.86
C LEU A 72 -4.74 -43.25 -9.04
N THR A 73 -5.64 -44.22 -9.14
CA THR A 73 -6.73 -44.26 -10.12
C THR A 73 -8.05 -44.47 -9.42
N ILE A 74 -9.06 -43.68 -9.80
CA ILE A 74 -10.42 -43.68 -9.28
C ILE A 74 -11.34 -43.90 -10.50
N ASP A 75 -11.91 -45.08 -10.60
CA ASP A 75 -12.69 -45.59 -11.74
C ASP A 75 -13.93 -46.36 -11.22
N GLY A 76 -14.74 -46.95 -12.10
CA GLY A 76 -15.79 -47.90 -11.76
C GLY A 76 -16.98 -47.29 -11.02
N ALA A 77 -17.16 -45.96 -11.10
CA ALA A 77 -18.08 -45.17 -10.28
C ALA A 77 -17.76 -45.24 -8.77
N SER A 78 -16.48 -45.01 -8.43
CA SER A 78 -16.00 -44.85 -7.05
C SER A 78 -16.02 -43.41 -6.59
N ASP A 79 -16.36 -43.18 -5.33
CA ASP A 79 -16.20 -41.88 -4.65
C ASP A 79 -14.95 -41.89 -3.75
N LEU A 80 -14.12 -40.84 -3.83
CA LEU A 80 -13.01 -40.56 -2.91
C LEU A 80 -13.14 -39.16 -2.30
N ASN A 81 -12.72 -38.99 -1.04
CA ASN A 81 -12.67 -37.71 -0.33
C ASN A 81 -11.35 -37.60 0.44
N SER A 82 -10.80 -36.39 0.55
CA SER A 82 -9.67 -36.07 1.43
C SER A 82 -9.80 -34.64 1.99
N GLN A 83 -9.16 -34.30 3.11
CA GLN A 83 -9.11 -32.92 3.59
C GLN A 83 -8.37 -32.02 2.59
N VAL A 84 -7.22 -32.50 2.10
CA VAL A 84 -6.35 -31.88 1.09
C VAL A 84 -5.69 -33.01 0.30
N ALA A 85 -5.30 -32.75 -0.94
CA ALA A 85 -4.52 -33.65 -1.77
C ALA A 85 -3.25 -32.97 -2.32
N PHE A 86 -2.10 -33.60 -2.11
CA PHE A 86 -0.81 -33.18 -2.65
C PHE A 86 -0.29 -34.21 -3.66
N ILE A 87 -0.09 -33.79 -4.91
CA ILE A 87 0.48 -34.65 -5.97
C ILE A 87 1.91 -34.17 -6.26
N ALA A 88 2.88 -35.07 -6.15
CA ALA A 88 4.32 -34.78 -6.25
C ALA A 88 4.79 -33.72 -5.23
N HIS A 89 4.90 -34.14 -3.96
CA HIS A 89 5.19 -33.23 -2.85
C HIS A 89 6.65 -32.76 -2.87
N ASP A 90 7.61 -33.64 -2.59
CA ASP A 90 9.02 -33.27 -2.42
C ASP A 90 9.77 -33.09 -3.76
N PRO A 91 10.88 -32.32 -3.79
CA PRO A 91 11.70 -32.13 -5.00
C PRO A 91 12.15 -33.45 -5.64
N GLY A 92 11.83 -33.63 -6.92
CA GLY A 92 12.16 -34.85 -7.68
C GLY A 92 11.22 -36.03 -7.49
N SER A 93 10.16 -35.91 -6.69
CA SER A 93 9.04 -36.86 -6.66
C SER A 93 8.19 -36.78 -7.94
N THR A 94 7.42 -37.84 -8.19
CA THR A 94 6.45 -37.90 -9.30
C THR A 94 5.11 -38.42 -8.76
N GLY A 95 4.04 -37.68 -9.01
CA GLY A 95 2.69 -38.07 -8.60
C GLY A 95 1.75 -38.12 -9.80
N THR A 96 0.96 -39.18 -9.91
CA THR A 96 0.01 -39.36 -11.01
C THR A 96 -1.36 -39.76 -10.49
N VAL A 97 -2.38 -38.94 -10.75
CA VAL A 97 -3.77 -39.24 -10.40
C VAL A 97 -4.63 -39.34 -11.66
N THR A 98 -5.54 -40.32 -11.71
CA THR A 98 -6.53 -40.47 -12.77
C THR A 98 -7.93 -40.63 -12.16
N VAL A 99 -8.89 -39.84 -12.61
CA VAL A 99 -10.33 -39.96 -12.28
C VAL A 99 -11.07 -40.28 -13.57
N ASP A 100 -11.40 -41.54 -13.80
CA ASP A 100 -11.93 -42.03 -15.08
C ASP A 100 -13.36 -42.56 -14.96
N GLY A 101 -14.15 -42.36 -16.01
CA GLY A 101 -15.46 -42.98 -16.16
C GLY A 101 -16.63 -42.30 -15.43
N ILE A 102 -17.82 -42.46 -15.99
CA ILE A 102 -19.06 -41.83 -15.51
C ILE A 102 -19.36 -42.24 -14.06
N GLY A 103 -19.45 -41.23 -13.19
CA GLY A 103 -19.82 -41.40 -11.79
C GLY A 103 -18.63 -41.69 -10.87
N SER A 104 -17.40 -41.71 -11.37
CA SER A 104 -16.20 -41.74 -10.53
C SER A 104 -15.91 -40.32 -10.04
N THR A 105 -15.85 -40.12 -8.71
CA THR A 105 -15.71 -38.79 -8.10
C THR A 105 -14.50 -38.68 -7.18
N TRP A 106 -13.89 -37.49 -7.16
CA TRP A 106 -12.92 -37.11 -6.14
C TRP A 106 -13.28 -35.75 -5.57
N ALA A 107 -13.62 -35.69 -4.28
CA ALA A 107 -14.08 -34.49 -3.60
C ALA A 107 -13.11 -34.05 -2.46
N PRO A 108 -11.83 -33.74 -2.76
CA PRO A 108 -10.88 -33.28 -1.75
C PRO A 108 -11.13 -31.81 -1.38
N GLY A 109 -10.88 -31.42 -0.13
CA GLY A 109 -11.04 -30.02 0.31
C GLY A 109 -10.08 -29.01 -0.35
N GLY A 110 -9.05 -29.48 -1.07
CA GLY A 110 -8.14 -28.66 -1.89
C GLY A 110 -7.10 -29.53 -2.59
N ILE A 111 -6.60 -29.11 -3.76
CA ILE A 111 -5.63 -29.88 -4.57
C ILE A 111 -4.41 -29.03 -4.94
N THR A 112 -3.21 -29.55 -4.70
CA THR A 112 -1.99 -29.04 -5.35
C THR A 112 -1.38 -30.10 -6.26
N VAL A 113 -1.21 -29.76 -7.54
CA VAL A 113 -0.66 -30.63 -8.58
C VAL A 113 0.75 -30.17 -8.93
N GLY A 114 1.76 -30.92 -8.49
CA GLY A 114 3.16 -30.50 -8.53
C GLY A 114 3.42 -29.48 -7.43
N VAL A 115 3.74 -29.95 -6.22
CA VAL A 115 4.10 -29.07 -5.09
C VAL A 115 5.53 -28.56 -5.32
N SER A 116 6.54 -29.39 -5.01
CA SER A 116 7.93 -29.20 -5.42
C SER A 116 8.38 -30.25 -6.47
N GLY A 117 7.57 -31.27 -6.75
CA GLY A 117 7.85 -32.35 -7.72
C GLY A 117 7.16 -32.20 -9.08
N ASN A 118 7.03 -33.33 -9.80
CA ASN A 118 6.32 -33.45 -11.08
C ASN A 118 4.95 -34.11 -10.88
N GLY A 119 3.89 -33.32 -10.75
CA GLY A 119 2.53 -33.79 -10.49
C GLY A 119 1.65 -33.82 -11.74
N THR A 120 0.84 -34.87 -11.88
CA THR A 120 -0.14 -35.01 -12.97
C THR A 120 -1.52 -35.45 -12.46
N LEU A 121 -2.58 -34.89 -13.03
CA LEU A 121 -3.97 -35.26 -12.79
C LEU A 121 -4.73 -35.37 -14.13
N ALA A 122 -5.33 -36.52 -14.40
CA ALA A 122 -6.23 -36.74 -15.53
C ALA A 122 -7.67 -36.93 -15.03
N ILE A 123 -8.64 -36.28 -15.66
CA ILE A 123 -10.08 -36.40 -15.39
C ILE A 123 -10.75 -36.73 -16.72
N THR A 124 -11.23 -37.97 -16.89
CA THR A 124 -11.53 -38.54 -18.21
C THR A 124 -12.84 -39.34 -18.25
N ASN A 125 -13.41 -39.49 -19.45
CA ASN A 125 -14.59 -40.32 -19.75
C ASN A 125 -15.82 -40.13 -18.83
N GLY A 126 -16.03 -38.93 -18.27
CA GLY A 126 -17.14 -38.64 -17.34
C GLY A 126 -16.77 -38.63 -15.86
N GLY A 127 -15.48 -38.72 -15.51
CA GLY A 127 -14.98 -38.52 -14.15
C GLY A 127 -15.21 -37.10 -13.65
N THR A 128 -15.36 -36.93 -12.33
CA THR A 128 -15.71 -35.65 -11.70
C THR A 128 -14.78 -35.33 -10.53
N VAL A 129 -14.26 -34.11 -10.48
CA VAL A 129 -13.47 -33.61 -9.34
C VAL A 129 -14.10 -32.32 -8.80
N SER A 130 -14.16 -32.18 -7.48
CA SER A 130 -14.70 -30.98 -6.83
C SER A 130 -13.87 -30.59 -5.60
N ASP A 131 -13.29 -29.39 -5.60
CA ASP A 131 -12.45 -28.89 -4.50
C ASP A 131 -12.76 -27.43 -4.09
N TYR A 132 -12.08 -26.90 -3.07
CA TYR A 132 -12.15 -25.48 -2.75
C TYR A 132 -11.34 -24.66 -3.75
N GLY A 133 -10.03 -24.88 -3.80
CA GLY A 133 -9.11 -24.17 -4.67
C GLY A 133 -7.80 -24.93 -4.78
N GLY A 134 -7.02 -24.60 -5.81
CA GLY A 134 -5.82 -25.36 -6.11
C GLY A 134 -4.76 -24.66 -6.94
N TYR A 135 -3.56 -25.21 -6.83
CA TYR A 135 -2.35 -24.77 -7.53
C TYR A 135 -1.87 -25.87 -8.47
N ILE A 136 -1.47 -25.49 -9.68
CA ILE A 136 -0.80 -26.37 -10.65
C ILE A 136 0.60 -25.80 -10.88
N GLY A 137 1.64 -26.52 -10.46
CA GLY A 137 3.02 -26.00 -10.42
C GLY A 137 3.20 -24.95 -9.31
N PHE A 138 3.25 -25.41 -8.06
CA PHE A 138 3.26 -24.55 -6.88
C PHE A 138 4.63 -23.90 -6.64
N ASP A 139 5.64 -24.67 -6.24
CA ASP A 139 6.97 -24.16 -5.88
C ASP A 139 7.86 -23.91 -7.10
N ARG A 140 8.87 -23.07 -6.91
CA ARG A 140 9.89 -22.76 -7.92
C ARG A 140 10.59 -24.03 -8.44
N GLY A 141 10.42 -24.30 -9.74
CA GLY A 141 11.00 -25.47 -10.42
C GLY A 141 10.15 -26.74 -10.37
N SER A 142 8.99 -26.73 -9.70
CA SER A 142 7.98 -27.78 -9.82
C SER A 142 7.33 -27.80 -11.21
N THR A 143 6.70 -28.92 -11.57
CA THR A 143 5.82 -29.00 -12.74
C THR A 143 4.48 -29.63 -12.35
N GLY A 144 3.39 -28.94 -12.64
CA GLY A 144 2.03 -29.46 -12.56
C GLY A 144 1.39 -29.57 -13.94
N ALA A 145 0.69 -30.67 -14.20
CA ALA A 145 -0.14 -30.84 -15.39
C ALA A 145 -1.51 -31.42 -15.04
N VAL A 146 -2.57 -30.80 -15.57
CA VAL A 146 -3.95 -31.31 -15.43
C VAL A 146 -4.61 -31.42 -16.80
N THR A 147 -5.27 -32.54 -17.05
CA THR A 147 -6.10 -32.76 -18.25
C THR A 147 -7.52 -33.09 -17.81
N VAL A 148 -8.50 -32.36 -18.34
CA VAL A 148 -9.93 -32.66 -18.20
C VAL A 148 -10.44 -32.94 -19.62
N ASP A 149 -10.73 -34.20 -19.95
CA ASP A 149 -11.03 -34.62 -21.34
C ASP A 149 -12.32 -35.44 -21.44
N GLY A 150 -13.10 -35.13 -22.48
CA GLY A 150 -14.29 -35.88 -22.88
C GLY A 150 -15.59 -35.36 -22.29
N VAL A 151 -16.68 -35.59 -23.02
CA VAL A 151 -18.03 -35.13 -22.67
C VAL A 151 -18.45 -35.60 -21.29
N GLY A 152 -18.73 -34.64 -20.41
CA GLY A 152 -19.19 -34.88 -19.03
C GLY A 152 -18.07 -35.10 -18.01
N SER A 153 -16.80 -35.06 -18.41
CA SER A 153 -15.68 -34.94 -17.47
C SER A 153 -15.68 -33.53 -16.87
N THR A 154 -15.62 -33.40 -15.54
CA THR A 154 -15.75 -32.09 -14.87
C THR A 154 -14.73 -31.83 -13.78
N TRP A 155 -14.33 -30.56 -13.63
CA TRP A 155 -13.54 -30.10 -12.48
C TRP A 155 -14.08 -28.77 -11.93
N THR A 156 -14.75 -28.83 -10.78
CA THR A 156 -15.44 -27.70 -10.14
C THR A 156 -14.67 -27.19 -8.93
N LYS A 157 -14.54 -25.86 -8.77
CA LYS A 157 -13.90 -25.24 -7.59
C LYS A 157 -14.80 -24.19 -6.95
N SER A 158 -14.87 -24.21 -5.62
CA SER A 158 -15.58 -23.19 -4.81
C SER A 158 -14.67 -22.03 -4.38
N GLY A 159 -13.67 -21.72 -5.20
CA GLY A 159 -12.53 -20.86 -4.88
C GLY A 159 -11.64 -20.61 -6.10
N GLY A 160 -10.37 -20.29 -5.86
CA GLY A 160 -9.44 -19.82 -6.91
C GLY A 160 -8.68 -20.93 -7.66
N LEU A 161 -8.24 -20.60 -8.88
CA LEU A 161 -7.42 -21.47 -9.73
C LEU A 161 -6.09 -20.78 -10.08
N ASN A 162 -4.96 -21.38 -9.68
CA ASN A 162 -3.63 -20.88 -10.00
C ASN A 162 -2.88 -21.86 -10.91
N VAL A 163 -2.53 -21.42 -12.11
CA VAL A 163 -1.78 -22.19 -13.12
C VAL A 163 -0.39 -21.57 -13.28
N GLY A 164 0.62 -22.22 -12.69
CA GLY A 164 1.99 -21.74 -12.59
C GLY A 164 2.14 -20.65 -11.53
N PHE A 165 2.27 -21.04 -10.25
CA PHE A 165 2.33 -20.08 -9.13
C PHE A 165 3.75 -19.52 -8.91
N GLN A 166 4.70 -20.38 -8.51
CA GLN A 166 6.14 -20.16 -8.67
C GLN A 166 6.75 -21.19 -9.64
N GLY A 167 6.06 -22.31 -9.89
CA GLY A 167 6.49 -23.37 -10.79
C GLY A 167 5.95 -23.22 -12.22
N SER A 168 6.03 -24.33 -12.95
CA SER A 168 5.40 -24.49 -14.27
C SER A 168 4.07 -25.21 -14.14
N GLY A 169 2.97 -24.58 -14.57
CA GLY A 169 1.62 -25.15 -14.52
C GLY A 169 0.98 -25.27 -15.89
N THR A 170 0.29 -26.37 -16.14
CA THR A 170 -0.46 -26.62 -17.37
C THR A 170 -1.86 -27.19 -17.10
N LEU A 171 -2.87 -26.68 -17.81
CA LEU A 171 -4.24 -27.18 -17.78
C LEU A 171 -4.79 -27.33 -19.20
N ALA A 172 -5.19 -28.53 -19.58
CA ALA A 172 -5.90 -28.83 -20.82
C ALA A 172 -7.36 -29.19 -20.53
N ILE A 173 -8.29 -28.57 -21.27
CA ILE A 173 -9.73 -28.80 -21.20
C ILE A 173 -10.20 -29.16 -22.61
N THR A 174 -10.52 -30.43 -22.84
CA THR A 174 -10.66 -30.99 -24.19
C THR A 174 -11.88 -31.90 -24.34
N GLY A 175 -12.26 -32.21 -25.59
CA GLY A 175 -13.23 -33.27 -25.89
C GLY A 175 -14.66 -33.05 -25.39
N GLY A 176 -15.04 -31.82 -24.99
CA GLY A 176 -16.35 -31.52 -24.40
C GLY A 176 -16.40 -31.53 -22.87
N ALA A 177 -15.24 -31.39 -22.21
CA ALA A 177 -15.12 -31.27 -20.76
C ALA A 177 -15.53 -29.87 -20.21
N THR A 178 -15.75 -29.77 -18.90
CA THR A 178 -16.11 -28.52 -18.21
C THR A 178 -15.24 -28.28 -16.98
N VAL A 179 -14.66 -27.08 -16.85
CA VAL A 179 -14.01 -26.60 -15.63
C VAL A 179 -14.71 -25.36 -15.11
N SER A 180 -14.83 -25.22 -13.79
CA SER A 180 -15.34 -23.99 -13.16
C SER A 180 -14.56 -23.61 -11.90
N ASN A 181 -14.49 -22.31 -11.60
CA ASN A 181 -13.94 -21.78 -10.36
C ASN A 181 -14.62 -20.46 -9.96
N SER A 182 -14.89 -20.25 -8.67
CA SER A 182 -15.74 -19.15 -8.19
C SER A 182 -15.01 -18.00 -7.46
N LEU A 183 -13.67 -18.01 -7.45
CA LEU A 183 -12.83 -16.87 -7.06
C LEU A 183 -11.69 -16.73 -8.09
N THR A 184 -11.00 -15.57 -8.08
CA THR A 184 -9.97 -15.16 -9.04
C THR A 184 -9.07 -16.28 -9.59
N ALA A 185 -8.92 -16.31 -10.90
CA ALA A 185 -8.00 -17.19 -11.63
C ALA A 185 -6.71 -16.46 -12.05
N TYR A 186 -5.59 -17.18 -11.98
CA TYR A 186 -4.28 -16.71 -12.42
C TYR A 186 -3.62 -17.73 -13.35
N ILE A 187 -3.13 -17.27 -14.50
CA ILE A 187 -2.26 -18.01 -15.41
C ILE A 187 -0.94 -17.24 -15.50
N GLY A 188 0.17 -17.83 -15.04
CA GLY A 188 1.42 -17.09 -14.85
C GLY A 188 1.32 -16.17 -13.63
N GLY A 189 1.68 -16.73 -12.48
CA GLY A 189 1.43 -16.19 -11.14
C GLY A 189 2.20 -14.92 -10.76
N PRO A 190 2.23 -14.60 -9.45
CA PRO A 190 2.79 -13.35 -8.94
C PRO A 190 4.34 -13.37 -8.79
N TYR A 191 5.04 -14.18 -9.58
CA TYR A 191 6.50 -14.30 -9.55
C TYR A 191 7.09 -14.31 -10.96
N PHE A 192 8.16 -13.55 -11.19
CA PHE A 192 8.71 -13.26 -12.53
C PHE A 192 9.16 -14.49 -13.34
N ASP A 193 9.49 -15.60 -12.69
CA ASP A 193 9.90 -16.86 -13.34
C ASP A 193 8.85 -17.99 -13.24
N SER A 194 7.63 -17.68 -12.78
CA SER A 194 6.49 -18.58 -12.88
C SER A 194 5.95 -18.67 -14.31
N SER A 195 5.39 -19.82 -14.68
CA SER A 195 4.91 -20.07 -16.05
C SER A 195 3.60 -20.87 -16.04
N GLY A 196 2.54 -20.29 -16.60
CA GLY A 196 1.23 -20.91 -16.73
C GLY A 196 0.77 -21.05 -18.19
N ALA A 197 0.18 -22.19 -18.52
CA ALA A 197 -0.53 -22.39 -19.78
C ALA A 197 -1.90 -23.07 -19.57
N VAL A 198 -2.95 -22.50 -20.16
CA VAL A 198 -4.28 -23.10 -20.21
C VAL A 198 -4.70 -23.27 -21.67
N ALA A 199 -5.27 -24.42 -22.02
CA ALA A 199 -5.83 -24.69 -23.34
C ALA A 199 -7.28 -25.19 -23.19
N VAL A 200 -8.21 -24.55 -23.91
CA VAL A 200 -9.62 -24.94 -23.99
C VAL A 200 -9.92 -25.26 -25.45
N ASP A 201 -9.89 -26.54 -25.80
CA ASP A 201 -9.89 -27.02 -27.19
C ASP A 201 -11.10 -27.89 -27.53
N GLY A 202 -11.73 -27.59 -28.66
CA GLY A 202 -12.83 -28.36 -29.24
C GLY A 202 -14.22 -27.92 -28.80
N THR A 203 -15.18 -28.06 -29.71
CA THR A 203 -16.60 -27.70 -29.52
C THR A 203 -17.18 -28.27 -28.23
N GLY A 204 -17.61 -27.38 -27.33
CA GLY A 204 -18.23 -27.75 -26.05
C GLY A 204 -17.25 -28.00 -24.90
N SER A 205 -15.94 -27.87 -25.12
CA SER A 205 -14.97 -27.73 -24.04
C SER A 205 -15.12 -26.34 -23.43
N THR A 206 -15.31 -26.27 -22.11
CA THR A 206 -15.75 -25.04 -21.41
C THR A 206 -14.94 -24.74 -20.15
N TRP A 207 -14.67 -23.46 -19.92
CA TRP A 207 -14.19 -22.95 -18.63
C TRP A 207 -15.01 -21.74 -18.20
N THR A 208 -15.59 -21.79 -16.99
CA THR A 208 -16.32 -20.67 -16.36
C THR A 208 -15.57 -20.17 -15.13
N ASN A 209 -15.42 -18.86 -14.99
CA ASN A 209 -14.76 -18.19 -13.88
C ASN A 209 -15.67 -17.09 -13.32
N ASP A 210 -16.25 -17.29 -12.14
CA ASP A 210 -17.23 -16.35 -11.55
C ASP A 210 -16.56 -15.10 -10.92
N SER A 211 -15.35 -14.74 -11.36
CA SER A 211 -14.51 -13.70 -10.80
C SER A 211 -13.46 -13.23 -11.82
N PHE A 212 -12.44 -12.47 -11.38
CA PHE A 212 -11.38 -11.93 -12.24
C PHE A 212 -10.50 -13.02 -12.86
N LEU A 213 -9.96 -12.77 -14.05
CA LEU A 213 -8.95 -13.62 -14.72
C LEU A 213 -7.70 -12.82 -15.06
N PHE A 214 -6.53 -13.26 -14.59
CA PHE A 214 -5.23 -12.68 -14.95
C PHE A 214 -4.42 -13.63 -15.85
N VAL A 215 -4.12 -13.19 -17.07
CA VAL A 215 -3.29 -13.90 -18.05
C VAL A 215 -1.94 -13.20 -18.17
N GLY A 216 -0.97 -13.66 -17.38
CA GLY A 216 0.33 -13.01 -17.17
C GLY A 216 0.23 -11.88 -16.16
N ASN A 217 0.31 -12.23 -14.86
CA ASN A 217 0.31 -11.26 -13.77
C ASN A 217 1.71 -10.64 -13.60
N LEU A 218 2.67 -11.40 -13.06
CA LEU A 218 4.09 -11.02 -13.01
C LEU A 218 4.99 -12.05 -13.72
N GLY A 219 4.58 -13.32 -13.75
CA GLY A 219 5.19 -14.36 -14.59
C GLY A 219 4.61 -14.43 -16.00
N SER A 220 4.90 -15.54 -16.69
CA SER A 220 4.45 -15.81 -18.05
C SER A 220 3.12 -16.58 -18.05
N GLY A 221 2.04 -16.00 -18.59
CA GLY A 221 0.73 -16.62 -18.71
C GLY A 221 0.25 -16.74 -20.17
N THR A 222 -0.23 -17.92 -20.56
CA THR A 222 -0.79 -18.16 -21.90
C THR A 222 -2.15 -18.85 -21.82
N LEU A 223 -3.12 -18.36 -22.59
CA LEU A 223 -4.44 -18.97 -22.75
C LEU A 223 -4.70 -19.27 -24.23
N ALA A 224 -4.95 -20.52 -24.58
CA ALA A 224 -5.40 -20.93 -25.91
C ALA A 224 -6.88 -21.31 -25.88
N ILE A 225 -7.68 -20.75 -26.79
CA ILE A 225 -9.11 -21.06 -26.95
C ILE A 225 -9.32 -21.49 -28.40
N THR A 226 -9.44 -22.79 -28.64
CA THR A 226 -9.29 -23.38 -29.98
C THR A 226 -10.40 -24.39 -30.29
N GLY A 227 -10.58 -24.72 -31.58
CA GLY A 227 -11.47 -25.80 -32.03
C GLY A 227 -12.97 -25.60 -31.73
N GLY A 228 -13.39 -24.39 -31.34
CA GLY A 228 -14.75 -24.10 -30.86
C GLY A 228 -14.96 -24.20 -29.35
N GLY A 229 -13.88 -24.24 -28.56
CA GLY A 229 -13.94 -24.11 -27.10
C GLY A 229 -14.36 -22.71 -26.64
N THR A 230 -14.85 -22.60 -25.41
CA THR A 230 -15.33 -21.32 -24.84
C THR A 230 -14.84 -21.05 -23.43
N VAL A 231 -14.42 -19.82 -23.16
CA VAL A 231 -14.10 -19.32 -21.81
C VAL A 231 -15.10 -18.21 -21.45
N ASP A 232 -15.64 -18.27 -20.23
CA ASP A 232 -16.65 -17.33 -19.73
C ASP A 232 -16.17 -16.77 -18.38
N VAL A 233 -16.14 -15.44 -18.24
CA VAL A 233 -15.56 -14.73 -17.10
C VAL A 233 -16.51 -13.64 -16.64
N ALA A 234 -16.99 -13.71 -15.40
CA ALA A 234 -18.01 -12.81 -14.88
C ALA A 234 -17.51 -11.38 -14.62
N GLU A 235 -16.23 -11.24 -14.25
CA GLU A 235 -15.57 -9.95 -13.98
C GLU A 235 -14.54 -9.65 -15.11
N ASP A 236 -13.53 -8.82 -14.83
CA ASP A 236 -12.51 -8.44 -15.82
C ASP A 236 -11.50 -9.57 -16.16
N VAL A 237 -11.13 -9.62 -17.44
CA VAL A 237 -9.98 -10.33 -17.99
C VAL A 237 -8.83 -9.35 -18.20
N TRP A 238 -7.74 -9.56 -17.47
CA TRP A 238 -6.52 -8.77 -17.47
C TRP A 238 -5.40 -9.52 -18.21
N VAL A 239 -4.86 -8.94 -19.27
CA VAL A 239 -3.83 -9.59 -20.12
C VAL A 239 -2.52 -8.80 -20.09
N SER A 240 -1.41 -9.52 -19.88
CA SER A 240 -0.04 -8.98 -19.85
C SER A 240 0.10 -7.82 -18.85
N GLY A 241 -0.29 -8.04 -17.59
CA GLY A 241 -0.33 -6.99 -16.56
C GLY A 241 1.03 -6.32 -16.27
N ASN A 242 2.13 -7.00 -16.55
CA ASN A 242 3.49 -6.48 -16.39
C ASN A 242 4.16 -6.20 -17.76
N PRO A 243 5.04 -5.18 -17.89
CA PRO A 243 5.85 -4.99 -19.11
C PRO A 243 6.90 -6.08 -19.37
N MET A 244 7.18 -6.99 -18.42
CA MET A 244 8.14 -8.10 -18.59
C MET A 244 7.49 -9.45 -18.92
N SER A 245 6.16 -9.58 -18.84
CA SER A 245 5.46 -10.85 -19.09
C SER A 245 5.27 -11.09 -20.59
N ALA A 246 5.86 -12.16 -21.12
CA ALA A 246 5.57 -12.65 -22.47
C ALA A 246 4.26 -13.45 -22.45
N SER A 247 3.13 -12.75 -22.54
CA SER A 247 1.80 -13.31 -22.21
C SER A 247 0.75 -12.90 -23.23
N GLY A 248 -0.40 -13.59 -23.22
CA GLY A 248 -1.45 -13.32 -24.19
C GLY A 248 -2.48 -14.44 -24.34
N ILE A 249 -3.48 -14.16 -25.18
CA ILE A 249 -4.56 -15.10 -25.53
C ILE A 249 -4.46 -15.45 -27.02
N HIS A 250 -4.54 -16.73 -27.34
CA HIS A 250 -4.54 -17.26 -28.70
C HIS A 250 -5.89 -17.89 -29.04
N PHE A 251 -6.42 -17.57 -30.23
CA PHE A 251 -7.70 -18.05 -30.71
C PHE A 251 -7.55 -18.85 -32.01
N ASP A 252 -8.19 -20.02 -32.08
CA ASP A 252 -8.49 -20.71 -33.35
C ASP A 252 -9.96 -21.15 -33.35
N ASN A 253 -10.83 -20.26 -33.82
CA ASN A 253 -12.30 -20.39 -33.79
C ASN A 253 -12.90 -20.53 -32.37
N GLY A 254 -12.15 -20.15 -31.33
CA GLY A 254 -12.63 -20.08 -29.95
C GLY A 254 -13.37 -18.79 -29.61
N THR A 255 -14.07 -18.80 -28.47
CA THR A 255 -14.81 -17.65 -27.94
C THR A 255 -14.43 -17.34 -26.49
N LEU A 256 -14.24 -16.06 -26.17
CA LEU A 256 -14.13 -15.53 -24.82
C LEU A 256 -15.33 -14.63 -24.51
N SER A 257 -15.89 -14.73 -23.29
CA SER A 257 -16.81 -13.75 -22.70
C SER A 257 -16.17 -13.17 -21.45
N ALA A 258 -16.34 -11.86 -21.22
CA ALA A 258 -15.76 -11.14 -20.09
C ALA A 258 -16.67 -9.98 -19.61
N GLY A 259 -16.69 -9.71 -18.30
CA GLY A 259 -17.24 -8.46 -17.77
C GLY A 259 -16.49 -7.24 -18.32
N GLY A 260 -15.16 -7.33 -18.35
CA GLY A 260 -14.31 -6.35 -19.04
C GLY A 260 -13.05 -6.95 -19.64
N LEU A 261 -12.48 -6.30 -20.65
CA LEU A 261 -11.26 -6.74 -21.32
C LEU A 261 -10.17 -5.66 -21.24
N LEU A 262 -9.09 -5.95 -20.52
CA LEU A 262 -7.93 -5.06 -20.38
C LEU A 262 -6.72 -5.72 -21.04
N SER A 263 -6.45 -5.33 -22.29
CA SER A 263 -5.49 -6.02 -23.17
C SER A 263 -5.01 -5.12 -24.30
N ALA A 264 -3.75 -5.27 -24.71
CA ALA A 264 -3.31 -4.72 -25.99
C ALA A 264 -3.97 -5.50 -27.13
N ALA A 265 -4.15 -4.87 -28.28
CA ALA A 265 -4.54 -5.59 -29.50
C ALA A 265 -3.46 -6.63 -29.89
N ALA A 266 -2.20 -6.38 -29.54
CA ALA A 266 -1.08 -7.28 -29.83
C ALA A 266 -1.00 -8.51 -28.90
N ASP A 267 -1.57 -8.45 -27.70
CA ASP A 267 -1.62 -9.56 -26.74
C ASP A 267 -2.71 -10.61 -27.13
N LEU A 268 -3.54 -10.33 -28.14
CA LEU A 268 -4.63 -11.19 -28.62
C LEU A 268 -4.34 -11.68 -30.05
N THR A 269 -4.19 -12.99 -30.26
CA THR A 269 -3.66 -13.54 -31.52
C THR A 269 -4.55 -14.60 -32.17
N GLY A 270 -4.43 -14.79 -33.48
CA GLY A 270 -5.21 -15.78 -34.24
C GLY A 270 -6.60 -15.30 -34.63
N THR A 271 -7.58 -16.21 -34.68
CA THR A 271 -8.93 -15.95 -35.20
C THR A 271 -9.99 -16.47 -34.23
N GLY A 272 -10.95 -15.62 -33.87
CA GLY A 272 -11.96 -15.97 -32.86
C GLY A 272 -12.89 -14.82 -32.52
N THR A 273 -13.63 -14.97 -31.42
CA THR A 273 -14.59 -13.97 -30.93
C THR A 273 -14.33 -13.62 -29.48
N VAL A 274 -14.47 -12.36 -29.11
CA VAL A 274 -14.49 -11.88 -27.72
C VAL A 274 -15.77 -11.09 -27.50
N HIS A 275 -16.47 -11.33 -26.40
CA HIS A 275 -17.59 -10.53 -25.90
C HIS A 275 -17.14 -9.79 -24.64
N ALA A 276 -17.39 -8.48 -24.56
CA ALA A 276 -16.96 -7.67 -23.43
C ALA A 276 -17.96 -6.54 -23.09
N HIS A 277 -18.26 -6.36 -21.80
CA HIS A 277 -19.13 -5.28 -21.30
C HIS A 277 -18.36 -4.01 -20.87
N GLY A 278 -17.03 -4.08 -20.88
CA GLY A 278 -16.08 -2.96 -20.80
C GLY A 278 -14.78 -3.28 -21.54
N VAL A 279 -14.03 -2.27 -21.96
CA VAL A 279 -12.73 -2.46 -22.63
C VAL A 279 -11.73 -1.34 -22.33
N VAL A 280 -10.47 -1.72 -22.07
CA VAL A 280 -9.31 -0.83 -22.01
C VAL A 280 -8.24 -1.39 -22.95
N THR A 281 -8.00 -0.72 -24.06
CA THR A 281 -7.21 -1.31 -25.16
C THR A 281 -6.48 -0.28 -26.03
N ASP A 282 -5.67 -0.79 -26.95
CA ASP A 282 -4.83 -0.05 -27.91
C ASP A 282 -5.52 0.10 -29.29
N VAL A 283 -6.86 0.15 -29.29
CA VAL A 283 -7.72 0.17 -30.48
C VAL A 283 -8.54 1.45 -30.50
N ASP A 284 -8.72 2.05 -31.67
CA ASP A 284 -9.56 3.25 -31.83
C ASP A 284 -11.05 2.91 -31.76
N LEU A 285 -11.74 3.48 -30.77
CA LEU A 285 -13.17 3.30 -30.52
C LEU A 285 -13.96 4.60 -30.72
N THR A 286 -15.18 4.48 -31.25
CA THR A 286 -16.11 5.60 -31.40
C THR A 286 -17.50 5.21 -30.90
N PHE A 287 -18.09 6.07 -30.07
CA PHE A 287 -19.43 5.96 -29.51
C PHE A 287 -20.21 7.22 -29.93
N ASP A 288 -20.96 7.10 -31.02
CA ASP A 288 -21.76 8.16 -31.64
C ASP A 288 -23.20 7.66 -31.89
N ALA A 289 -24.09 8.53 -32.40
CA ALA A 289 -25.50 8.21 -32.58
C ALA A 289 -25.77 7.15 -33.68
N THR A 290 -24.74 6.77 -34.46
CA THR A 290 -24.80 5.71 -35.47
C THR A 290 -24.26 4.37 -34.94
N ARG A 291 -23.23 4.40 -34.09
CA ARG A 291 -22.56 3.20 -33.53
C ARG A 291 -23.20 2.70 -32.23
N GLY A 292 -23.63 3.61 -31.35
CA GLY A 292 -24.20 3.26 -30.04
C GLY A 292 -23.21 2.53 -29.12
N LEU A 293 -23.74 1.82 -28.12
CA LEU A 293 -22.97 1.09 -27.09
C LEU A 293 -22.67 -0.37 -27.46
N THR A 294 -23.47 -0.97 -28.35
CA THR A 294 -23.31 -2.35 -28.80
C THR A 294 -22.70 -2.36 -30.20
N GLN A 295 -21.41 -2.69 -30.34
CA GLN A 295 -20.70 -2.66 -31.63
C GLN A 295 -19.64 -3.75 -31.78
N SER A 296 -19.42 -4.20 -33.02
CA SER A 296 -18.40 -5.19 -33.37
C SER A 296 -17.19 -4.53 -34.04
N VAL A 297 -16.01 -4.71 -33.47
CA VAL A 297 -14.71 -4.26 -34.01
C VAL A 297 -13.90 -5.49 -34.43
N THR A 298 -13.10 -5.40 -35.50
CA THR A 298 -12.22 -6.49 -35.94
C THR A 298 -10.76 -6.14 -35.72
N LEU A 299 -10.07 -6.94 -34.91
CA LEU A 299 -8.62 -6.83 -34.70
C LEU A 299 -7.92 -7.61 -35.82
N ASN A 300 -7.11 -6.92 -36.63
CA ASN A 300 -6.43 -7.47 -37.81
C ASN A 300 -5.09 -6.80 -38.12
N GLU A 301 -4.45 -6.20 -37.12
CA GLU A 301 -3.19 -5.46 -37.25
C GLU A 301 -1.98 -6.40 -37.34
N LEU A 302 -2.06 -7.58 -36.72
CA LEU A 302 -1.01 -8.59 -36.76
C LEU A 302 -1.21 -9.61 -37.90
N PRO A 303 -0.13 -10.14 -38.51
CA PRO A 303 -0.24 -11.17 -39.56
C PRO A 303 -0.98 -12.42 -39.07
N GLY A 304 -2.12 -12.73 -39.71
CA GLY A 304 -2.97 -13.87 -39.35
C GLY A 304 -3.97 -13.60 -38.22
N GLN A 305 -4.03 -12.37 -37.70
CA GLN A 305 -5.03 -11.94 -36.73
C GLN A 305 -6.36 -11.62 -37.45
N SER A 306 -7.47 -12.13 -36.92
CA SER A 306 -8.83 -11.77 -37.32
C SER A 306 -9.79 -12.07 -36.18
N ILE A 307 -9.72 -11.29 -35.11
CA ILE A 307 -10.53 -11.45 -33.89
C ILE A 307 -11.71 -10.47 -33.95
N THR A 308 -12.93 -10.96 -33.71
CA THR A 308 -14.12 -10.10 -33.61
C THR A 308 -14.36 -9.74 -32.14
N LEU A 309 -14.13 -8.49 -31.78
CA LEU A 309 -14.45 -7.93 -30.47
C LEU A 309 -15.87 -7.35 -30.51
N ASN A 310 -16.81 -8.05 -29.89
CA ASN A 310 -18.19 -7.60 -29.68
C ASN A 310 -18.27 -6.87 -28.34
N LEU A 311 -18.44 -5.55 -28.40
CA LEU A 311 -18.72 -4.71 -27.24
C LEU A 311 -20.23 -4.65 -27.00
N ASP A 312 -20.66 -4.78 -25.75
CA ASP A 312 -22.04 -4.51 -25.33
C ASP A 312 -22.01 -3.74 -24.00
N ILE A 313 -21.67 -2.45 -24.09
CA ILE A 313 -21.30 -1.64 -22.92
C ILE A 313 -22.53 -1.28 -22.08
N ASP A 314 -22.73 -1.99 -20.97
CA ASP A 314 -23.81 -1.77 -20.01
C ASP A 314 -23.38 -0.98 -18.76
N GLY A 315 -22.07 -0.89 -18.52
CA GLY A 315 -21.46 -0.21 -17.37
C GLY A 315 -20.90 -1.15 -16.30
N SER A 316 -20.93 -2.47 -16.49
CA SER A 316 -20.35 -3.47 -15.58
C SER A 316 -18.81 -3.59 -15.70
N GLY A 317 -18.24 -3.32 -16.88
CA GLY A 317 -16.78 -3.31 -17.09
C GLY A 317 -16.16 -1.90 -17.10
N PRO A 318 -14.82 -1.79 -16.96
CA PRO A 318 -14.09 -0.54 -17.10
C PRO A 318 -14.01 -0.10 -18.57
N MET A 319 -13.86 1.20 -18.81
CA MET A 319 -13.66 1.76 -20.16
C MET A 319 -12.37 2.56 -20.23
N GLY A 320 -11.72 2.55 -21.40
CA GLY A 320 -10.42 3.20 -21.51
C GLY A 320 -9.71 3.07 -22.85
N ALA A 321 -8.53 3.68 -22.92
CA ALA A 321 -7.69 3.74 -24.11
C ALA A 321 -6.20 3.75 -23.74
N GLY A 322 -5.37 3.09 -24.54
CA GLY A 322 -3.93 2.94 -24.29
C GLY A 322 -3.64 1.99 -23.13
N TRP A 323 -3.65 0.68 -23.40
CA TRP A 323 -3.26 -0.35 -22.43
C TRP A 323 -1.75 -0.57 -22.43
N GLY A 324 -1.19 -1.07 -23.53
CA GLY A 324 0.23 -1.34 -23.71
C GLY A 324 0.91 -0.46 -24.76
N GLY A 325 0.13 0.16 -25.64
CA GLY A 325 0.57 0.98 -26.76
C GLY A 325 -0.23 2.27 -26.86
N ALA A 326 -0.54 2.70 -28.08
CA ALA A 326 -1.39 3.85 -28.34
C ALA A 326 -2.80 3.39 -28.72
N GLY A 327 -3.83 4.11 -28.29
CA GLY A 327 -5.22 3.86 -28.69
C GLY A 327 -6.10 5.04 -28.28
N THR A 328 -7.26 5.18 -28.93
CA THR A 328 -8.18 6.29 -28.68
C THR A 328 -9.62 5.87 -28.39
N MET A 329 -10.35 6.68 -27.62
CA MET A 329 -11.81 6.55 -27.47
C MET A 329 -12.48 7.91 -27.73
N SER A 330 -13.52 7.90 -28.56
CA SER A 330 -14.29 9.09 -28.91
C SER A 330 -15.76 8.91 -28.56
N ILE A 331 -16.36 9.88 -27.85
CA ILE A 331 -17.75 9.89 -27.42
C ILE A 331 -18.39 11.19 -27.94
N SER A 332 -19.46 11.08 -28.71
CA SER A 332 -20.05 12.22 -29.42
C SER A 332 -21.56 12.07 -29.65
N GLU A 333 -22.16 13.07 -30.31
CA GLU A 333 -23.55 13.09 -30.79
C GLU A 333 -24.64 12.80 -29.74
N GLY A 334 -24.36 13.03 -28.45
CA GLY A 334 -25.31 12.81 -27.36
C GLY A 334 -25.29 11.41 -26.74
N VAL A 335 -24.29 10.57 -27.05
CA VAL A 335 -24.15 9.24 -26.45
C VAL A 335 -23.64 9.33 -25.02
N VAL A 336 -24.22 8.50 -24.13
CA VAL A 336 -23.77 8.30 -22.75
C VAL A 336 -23.10 6.93 -22.65
N VAL A 337 -21.79 6.88 -22.38
CA VAL A 337 -21.02 5.65 -22.14
C VAL A 337 -20.84 5.44 -20.63
N PRO A 338 -21.35 4.34 -20.05
CA PRO A 338 -21.10 3.97 -18.67
C PRO A 338 -19.85 3.07 -18.53
N SER A 339 -19.22 3.07 -17.36
CA SER A 339 -18.19 2.10 -16.97
C SER A 339 -18.04 2.00 -15.45
N THR A 340 -17.46 0.90 -14.95
CA THR A 340 -17.09 0.79 -13.52
C THR A 340 -15.91 1.67 -13.17
N GLN A 341 -14.88 1.72 -14.03
CA GLN A 341 -13.70 2.57 -13.89
C GLN A 341 -13.39 3.28 -15.21
N GLY A 342 -12.68 4.41 -15.16
CA GLY A 342 -12.08 5.06 -16.33
C GLY A 342 -10.56 4.96 -16.32
N LEU A 343 -9.96 4.45 -17.40
CA LEU A 343 -8.51 4.21 -17.50
C LEU A 343 -7.92 4.73 -18.82
N ILE A 344 -6.93 5.62 -18.74
CA ILE A 344 -6.26 6.18 -19.93
C ILE A 344 -4.75 6.06 -19.74
N GLY A 345 -4.02 5.40 -20.66
CA GLY A 345 -2.56 5.29 -20.59
C GLY A 345 -2.08 4.45 -19.39
N TYR A 346 -2.40 3.15 -19.41
CA TYR A 346 -2.16 2.24 -18.28
C TYR A 346 -0.68 1.88 -18.08
N ARG A 347 -0.09 1.06 -18.97
CA ARG A 347 1.26 0.49 -18.81
C ARG A 347 2.35 1.51 -19.17
N SER A 348 3.56 1.31 -18.66
CA SER A 348 4.72 2.16 -19.01
C SER A 348 4.95 2.15 -20.52
N GLY A 349 5.08 3.33 -21.13
CA GLY A 349 5.21 3.50 -22.58
C GLY A 349 3.90 3.57 -23.38
N SER A 350 2.74 3.29 -22.75
CA SER A 350 1.43 3.47 -23.39
C SER A 350 1.04 4.96 -23.54
N SER A 351 0.11 5.24 -24.45
CA SER A 351 -0.37 6.57 -24.82
C SER A 351 -1.87 6.53 -25.13
N GLY A 352 -2.71 6.66 -24.10
CA GLY A 352 -4.16 6.72 -24.27
C GLY A 352 -4.67 8.13 -24.55
N ALA A 353 -5.66 8.27 -25.43
CA ALA A 353 -6.39 9.53 -25.62
C ALA A 353 -7.91 9.32 -25.65
N VAL A 354 -8.66 10.05 -24.83
CA VAL A 354 -10.12 10.03 -24.83
C VAL A 354 -10.66 11.41 -25.20
N THR A 355 -11.77 11.47 -25.94
CA THR A 355 -12.47 12.72 -26.27
C THR A 355 -13.97 12.58 -26.03
N VAL A 356 -14.55 13.44 -25.20
CA VAL A 356 -16.00 13.54 -24.97
C VAL A 356 -16.50 14.88 -25.51
N SER A 357 -17.33 14.86 -26.55
CA SER A 357 -17.53 16.03 -27.41
C SER A 357 -19.00 16.28 -27.78
N GLY A 358 -19.43 17.55 -27.67
CA GLY A 358 -20.78 17.99 -28.03
C GLY A 358 -21.81 17.83 -26.91
N ALA A 359 -22.82 18.70 -26.93
CA ALA A 359 -23.84 18.78 -25.89
C ALA A 359 -24.61 17.46 -25.70
N GLY A 360 -24.61 16.95 -24.46
CA GLY A 360 -25.28 15.72 -24.06
C GLY A 360 -24.41 14.46 -24.16
N SER A 361 -23.28 14.51 -24.87
CA SER A 361 -22.30 13.43 -24.92
C SER A 361 -21.64 13.26 -23.56
N LYS A 362 -21.59 12.04 -23.02
CA LYS A 362 -21.18 11.82 -21.63
C LYS A 362 -20.38 10.53 -21.43
N TRP A 363 -19.41 10.58 -20.53
CA TRP A 363 -18.80 9.38 -19.92
C TRP A 363 -19.12 9.36 -18.42
N THR A 364 -19.52 8.21 -17.88
CA THR A 364 -19.78 8.03 -16.44
C THR A 364 -19.01 6.86 -15.85
N SER A 365 -18.12 7.11 -14.88
CA SER A 365 -17.44 6.08 -14.07
C SER A 365 -18.12 5.94 -12.71
N THR A 366 -18.42 4.71 -12.27
CA THR A 366 -18.95 4.43 -10.92
C THR A 366 -17.87 4.33 -9.84
N THR A 367 -16.59 4.37 -10.23
CA THR A 367 -15.46 4.46 -9.31
C THR A 367 -14.53 5.60 -9.76
N ASP A 368 -13.24 5.36 -9.90
CA ASP A 368 -12.23 6.36 -10.26
C ASP A 368 -12.17 6.62 -11.77
N LEU A 369 -11.48 7.69 -12.13
CA LEU A 369 -10.93 7.95 -13.46
C LEU A 369 -9.44 8.24 -13.31
N THR A 370 -8.57 7.47 -13.96
CA THR A 370 -7.13 7.79 -14.01
C THR A 370 -6.68 8.17 -15.43
N VAL A 371 -6.19 9.40 -15.56
CA VAL A 371 -5.60 9.98 -16.76
C VAL A 371 -4.08 9.83 -16.67
N GLY A 372 -3.59 8.67 -17.12
CA GLY A 372 -2.21 8.19 -17.02
C GLY A 372 -1.86 7.57 -15.67
N ILE A 373 -1.61 6.26 -15.68
CA ILE A 373 -1.05 5.54 -14.52
C ILE A 373 0.47 5.53 -14.66
N LEU A 374 1.02 4.57 -15.42
CA LEU A 374 2.45 4.51 -15.79
C LEU A 374 2.72 5.10 -17.17
N GLY A 375 1.71 5.10 -18.05
CA GLY A 375 1.76 5.68 -19.39
C GLY A 375 1.33 7.15 -19.44
N SER A 376 1.23 7.68 -20.66
CA SER A 376 0.68 9.03 -20.91
C SER A 376 -0.82 8.94 -21.18
N GLY A 377 -1.61 9.81 -20.53
CA GLY A 377 -3.05 9.91 -20.76
C GLY A 377 -3.47 11.33 -21.18
N THR A 378 -4.34 11.45 -22.17
CA THR A 378 -4.99 12.72 -22.52
C THR A 378 -6.51 12.54 -22.49
N LEU A 379 -7.23 13.46 -21.85
CA LEU A 379 -8.68 13.52 -21.88
C LEU A 379 -9.14 14.89 -22.40
N ALA A 380 -9.79 14.92 -23.56
CA ALA A 380 -10.42 16.13 -24.09
C ALA A 380 -11.91 16.15 -23.73
N ILE A 381 -12.42 17.27 -23.21
CA ILE A 381 -13.84 17.47 -22.90
C ILE A 381 -14.31 18.76 -23.57
N SER A 382 -15.18 18.67 -24.58
CA SER A 382 -15.47 19.80 -25.47
C SER A 382 -16.92 19.97 -25.90
N GLY A 383 -17.30 21.20 -26.28
CA GLY A 383 -18.56 21.54 -26.94
C GLY A 383 -19.83 21.24 -26.13
N GLY A 384 -19.76 21.27 -24.79
CA GLY A 384 -20.84 20.84 -23.89
C GLY A 384 -20.86 19.33 -23.56
N GLY A 385 -19.79 18.60 -23.89
CA GLY A 385 -19.57 17.23 -23.43
C GLY A 385 -19.26 17.18 -21.92
N MET A 386 -19.56 16.05 -21.29
CA MET A 386 -19.43 15.88 -19.83
C MET A 386 -18.73 14.58 -19.43
N VAL A 387 -17.84 14.64 -18.45
CA VAL A 387 -17.32 13.46 -17.74
C VAL A 387 -17.81 13.51 -16.30
N GLN A 388 -18.39 12.40 -15.82
CA GLN A 388 -18.80 12.25 -14.42
C GLN A 388 -18.10 11.04 -13.79
N VAL A 389 -17.53 11.24 -12.60
CA VAL A 389 -16.75 10.25 -11.85
C VAL A 389 -17.32 10.20 -10.43
N ALA A 390 -17.71 9.02 -9.96
CA ALA A 390 -18.30 8.89 -8.61
C ALA A 390 -17.23 8.93 -7.50
N ASN A 391 -16.03 8.43 -7.77
CA ASN A 391 -14.86 8.59 -6.92
C ASN A 391 -13.87 9.61 -7.51
N ASP A 392 -12.59 9.28 -7.63
CA ASP A 392 -11.54 10.28 -7.76
C ASP A 392 -11.01 10.36 -9.20
N THR A 393 -10.84 11.59 -9.68
CA THR A 393 -10.12 11.87 -10.93
C THR A 393 -8.64 12.10 -10.63
N TRP A 394 -7.81 11.15 -11.02
CA TRP A 394 -6.35 11.20 -10.90
C TRP A 394 -5.73 11.62 -12.23
N VAL A 395 -4.95 12.71 -12.24
CA VAL A 395 -4.19 13.14 -13.42
C VAL A 395 -2.70 12.92 -13.17
N ALA A 396 -2.08 12.17 -14.07
CA ALA A 396 -0.67 11.80 -14.02
C ALA A 396 -0.29 11.12 -12.68
N ARG A 397 -0.92 9.97 -12.40
CA ARG A 397 -0.92 9.31 -11.08
C ARG A 397 0.48 8.92 -10.59
N GLU A 398 1.27 8.24 -11.42
CA GLU A 398 2.66 7.91 -11.09
C GLU A 398 3.63 8.94 -11.67
N PHE A 399 4.75 9.20 -11.00
CA PHE A 399 5.67 10.30 -11.32
C PHE A 399 6.29 10.22 -12.74
N THR A 400 6.30 9.05 -13.37
CA THR A 400 6.77 8.84 -14.75
C THR A 400 5.76 9.26 -15.81
N SER A 401 4.48 9.42 -15.44
CA SER A 401 3.42 9.79 -16.38
C SER A 401 3.41 11.29 -16.69
N SER A 402 3.20 11.61 -17.96
CA SER A 402 2.94 12.95 -18.48
C SER A 402 1.55 12.97 -19.11
N SER A 403 0.59 13.55 -18.40
CA SER A 403 -0.83 13.40 -18.70
C SER A 403 -1.60 14.67 -18.38
N ARG A 404 -2.73 14.91 -19.06
CA ARG A 404 -3.51 16.15 -18.88
C ARG A 404 -4.99 16.00 -19.26
N ILE A 405 -5.81 16.94 -18.80
CA ILE A 405 -7.19 17.14 -19.24
C ILE A 405 -7.27 18.46 -20.01
N ASP A 406 -7.79 18.41 -21.24
CA ASP A 406 -7.96 19.57 -22.13
C ASP A 406 -9.45 19.91 -22.26
N PHE A 407 -9.84 21.13 -21.90
CA PHE A 407 -11.23 21.59 -21.94
C PHE A 407 -11.47 22.58 -23.10
N ASP A 408 -12.61 22.45 -23.79
CA ASP A 408 -13.12 23.47 -24.71
C ASP A 408 -14.64 23.59 -24.54
N ASN A 409 -15.08 24.38 -23.55
CA ASN A 409 -16.46 24.48 -23.12
C ASN A 409 -17.05 23.11 -22.67
N GLY A 410 -16.22 22.26 -22.04
CA GLY A 410 -16.62 20.97 -21.47
C GLY A 410 -16.78 21.00 -19.94
N THR A 411 -17.32 19.92 -19.36
CA THR A 411 -17.50 19.80 -17.91
C THR A 411 -16.96 18.49 -17.33
N LEU A 412 -16.17 18.57 -16.26
CA LEU A 412 -15.84 17.45 -15.38
C LEU A 412 -16.66 17.56 -14.08
N SER A 413 -17.19 16.45 -13.59
CA SER A 413 -17.77 16.31 -12.25
C SER A 413 -17.16 15.08 -11.60
N THR A 414 -16.56 15.24 -10.42
CA THR A 414 -15.77 14.21 -9.75
C THR A 414 -15.99 14.26 -8.24
N GLY A 415 -15.69 13.17 -7.54
CA GLY A 415 -15.50 13.19 -6.09
C GLY A 415 -14.23 13.95 -5.75
N GLY A 416 -13.10 13.25 -5.62
CA GLY A 416 -11.79 13.89 -5.51
C GLY A 416 -11.27 14.35 -6.88
N LEU A 417 -10.45 15.40 -6.90
CA LEU A 417 -9.56 15.74 -8.00
C LEU A 417 -8.13 15.80 -7.50
N LEU A 418 -7.26 14.93 -8.03
CA LEU A 418 -5.83 14.88 -7.71
C LEU A 418 -5.06 15.16 -9.01
N ALA A 419 -4.68 16.43 -9.20
CA ALA A 419 -4.14 16.94 -10.45
C ALA A 419 -3.29 18.19 -10.21
N ALA A 420 -2.21 18.37 -11.00
CA ALA A 420 -1.54 19.66 -11.04
C ALA A 420 -2.42 20.66 -11.79
N ALA A 421 -2.47 21.92 -11.36
CA ALA A 421 -3.22 22.96 -12.09
C ALA A 421 -2.65 23.21 -13.50
N ALA A 422 -1.38 22.85 -13.74
CA ALA A 422 -0.76 22.90 -15.06
C ALA A 422 -1.17 21.74 -15.99
N ASP A 423 -1.70 20.63 -15.45
CA ASP A 423 -2.18 19.46 -16.18
C ASP A 423 -3.67 19.59 -16.56
N LEU A 424 -4.28 20.78 -16.36
CA LEU A 424 -5.67 21.11 -16.68
C LEU A 424 -5.67 22.32 -17.62
N THR A 425 -5.99 22.14 -18.90
CA THR A 425 -5.78 23.17 -19.95
C THR A 425 -7.07 23.61 -20.64
N GLY A 426 -7.04 24.76 -21.31
CA GLY A 426 -8.18 25.26 -22.09
C GLY A 426 -9.28 25.89 -21.24
N THR A 427 -10.54 25.81 -21.70
CA THR A 427 -11.67 26.54 -21.10
C THR A 427 -12.82 25.60 -20.73
N GLY A 428 -13.40 25.74 -19.53
CA GLY A 428 -14.45 24.82 -19.10
C GLY A 428 -14.82 24.90 -17.62
N THR A 429 -15.47 23.84 -17.13
CA THR A 429 -15.98 23.77 -15.76
C THR A 429 -15.59 22.46 -15.08
N ILE A 430 -15.22 22.54 -13.80
CA ILE A 430 -14.97 21.38 -12.95
C ILE A 430 -15.85 21.50 -11.70
N HIS A 431 -16.46 20.39 -11.29
CA HIS A 431 -17.10 20.23 -9.97
C HIS A 431 -16.35 19.14 -9.19
N ALA A 432 -15.90 19.44 -7.97
CA ALA A 432 -15.17 18.51 -7.11
C ALA A 432 -15.58 18.66 -5.64
N HIS A 433 -15.53 17.56 -4.89
CA HIS A 433 -15.82 17.47 -3.46
C HIS A 433 -14.56 17.33 -2.59
N GLY A 434 -13.42 17.01 -3.20
CA GLY A 434 -12.09 17.12 -2.60
C GLY A 434 -11.03 17.45 -3.65
N LEU A 435 -9.90 18.00 -3.20
CA LEU A 435 -8.91 18.60 -4.09
C LEU A 435 -7.49 18.43 -3.54
N VAL A 436 -6.59 17.86 -4.36
CA VAL A 436 -5.14 17.82 -4.13
C VAL A 436 -4.45 18.44 -5.35
N THR A 437 -3.96 19.67 -5.22
CA THR A 437 -3.49 20.45 -6.39
C THR A 437 -2.38 21.47 -6.08
N ASP A 438 -2.01 22.25 -7.09
CA ASP A 438 -0.92 23.24 -7.10
C ASP A 438 -1.46 24.68 -7.17
N ILE A 439 -2.43 25.01 -6.31
CA ILE A 439 -3.04 26.35 -6.19
C ILE A 439 -3.16 26.75 -4.72
N ASP A 440 -3.37 28.04 -4.47
CA ASP A 440 -3.62 28.56 -3.13
C ASP A 440 -5.12 28.52 -2.77
N LEU A 441 -5.43 27.90 -1.63
CA LEU A 441 -6.76 27.73 -1.05
C LEU A 441 -6.87 28.51 0.26
N ALA A 442 -8.06 29.04 0.55
CA ALA A 442 -8.33 29.75 1.81
C ALA A 442 -9.75 29.47 2.29
N PHE A 443 -9.87 28.90 3.48
CA PHE A 443 -11.13 28.53 4.13
C PHE A 443 -11.32 29.42 5.36
N ASP A 444 -12.16 30.44 5.22
CA ASP A 444 -12.43 31.45 6.25
C ASP A 444 -13.92 31.83 6.27
N ALA A 445 -14.33 32.68 7.23
CA ALA A 445 -15.73 33.08 7.41
C ALA A 445 -16.35 33.87 6.24
N THR A 446 -15.54 34.30 5.27
CA THR A 446 -15.98 34.95 4.03
C THR A 446 -16.02 34.02 2.82
N ARG A 447 -15.18 32.97 2.80
CA ARG A 447 -15.03 32.02 1.69
C ARG A 447 -15.82 30.71 1.88
N GLY A 448 -15.89 30.19 3.11
CA GLY A 448 -16.58 28.94 3.44
C GLY A 448 -16.01 27.69 2.74
N LEU A 449 -16.76 26.59 2.77
CA LEU A 449 -16.37 25.30 2.19
C LEU A 449 -16.75 25.15 0.70
N THR A 450 -17.82 25.83 0.27
CA THR A 450 -18.25 25.87 -1.13
C THR A 450 -17.65 27.08 -1.84
N GLN A 451 -16.68 26.85 -2.72
CA GLN A 451 -15.88 27.89 -3.37
C GLN A 451 -15.98 27.83 -4.90
N THR A 452 -15.66 28.94 -5.57
CA THR A 452 -15.47 28.98 -7.02
C THR A 452 -14.12 29.62 -7.31
N VAL A 453 -13.20 28.83 -7.83
CA VAL A 453 -11.81 29.20 -8.10
C VAL A 453 -11.60 29.24 -9.62
N MET A 454 -10.89 30.24 -10.12
CA MET A 454 -10.50 30.29 -11.53
C MET A 454 -9.10 29.73 -11.71
N LEU A 455 -8.91 28.88 -12.71
CA LEU A 455 -7.59 28.49 -13.21
C LEU A 455 -7.33 29.26 -14.51
N ASP A 456 -6.51 30.31 -14.41
CA ASP A 456 -6.20 31.27 -15.48
C ASP A 456 -4.68 31.57 -15.58
N GLN A 457 -3.86 30.74 -14.94
CA GLN A 457 -2.43 30.97 -14.73
C GLN A 457 -1.57 30.59 -15.96
N LEU A 458 -2.11 29.80 -16.89
CA LEU A 458 -1.45 29.43 -18.15
C LEU A 458 -2.09 30.12 -19.37
N PRO A 459 -1.33 30.41 -20.45
CA PRO A 459 -1.88 31.05 -21.64
C PRO A 459 -2.99 30.24 -22.31
N GLY A 460 -4.21 30.78 -22.29
CA GLY A 460 -5.40 30.11 -22.84
C GLY A 460 -6.12 29.17 -21.85
N GLN A 461 -5.75 29.21 -20.58
CA GLN A 461 -6.49 28.58 -19.48
C GLN A 461 -7.60 29.53 -19.00
N ASP A 462 -8.84 29.03 -18.89
CA ASP A 462 -10.00 29.73 -18.33
C ASP A 462 -10.99 28.69 -17.79
N ILE A 463 -10.59 28.02 -16.70
CA ILE A 463 -11.37 26.92 -16.10
C ILE A 463 -12.00 27.39 -14.80
N THR A 464 -13.33 27.25 -14.70
CA THR A 464 -14.09 27.49 -13.47
C THR A 464 -14.15 26.22 -12.63
N LEU A 465 -13.44 26.18 -11.51
CA LEU A 465 -13.48 25.10 -10.53
C LEU A 465 -14.47 25.43 -9.41
N HIS A 466 -15.59 24.71 -9.37
CA HIS A 466 -16.49 24.66 -8.22
C HIS A 466 -15.99 23.57 -7.26
N LEU A 467 -15.54 23.98 -6.08
CA LEU A 467 -15.15 23.09 -4.99
C LEU A 467 -16.27 23.12 -3.93
N ASP A 468 -16.73 21.96 -3.48
CA ASP A 468 -17.78 21.83 -2.46
C ASP A 468 -17.35 20.79 -1.41
N VAL A 469 -16.52 21.23 -0.45
CA VAL A 469 -15.87 20.33 0.51
C VAL A 469 -16.89 19.79 1.50
N ASP A 470 -17.21 18.49 1.37
CA ASP A 470 -18.26 17.79 2.13
C ASP A 470 -17.72 16.71 3.08
N GLY A 471 -16.40 16.67 3.28
CA GLY A 471 -15.71 15.68 4.10
C GLY A 471 -15.49 14.32 3.44
N SER A 472 -16.10 14.02 2.28
CA SER A 472 -16.07 12.67 1.69
C SER A 472 -14.76 12.31 0.97
N ARG A 473 -13.83 13.26 0.80
CA ARG A 473 -12.68 13.16 -0.10
C ARG A 473 -11.37 13.67 0.50
N ALA A 474 -10.27 13.40 -0.23
CA ALA A 474 -8.95 13.89 0.12
C ALA A 474 -8.83 15.42 -0.08
N MET A 475 -8.06 16.07 0.79
CA MET A 475 -7.71 17.50 0.69
C MET A 475 -6.20 17.67 0.76
N GLY A 476 -5.63 18.57 -0.05
CA GLY A 476 -4.20 18.76 -0.08
C GLY A 476 -3.64 19.78 -1.06
N VAL A 477 -2.36 20.09 -0.89
CA VAL A 477 -1.64 21.12 -1.65
C VAL A 477 -0.20 20.72 -1.96
N GLY A 478 0.30 21.18 -3.11
CA GLY A 478 1.55 20.70 -3.70
C GLY A 478 1.36 19.29 -4.26
N HIS A 479 0.59 19.16 -5.34
CA HIS A 479 0.43 17.91 -6.07
C HIS A 479 1.72 17.55 -6.82
N ARG A 480 2.16 18.37 -7.77
CA ARG A 480 3.45 18.23 -8.51
C ARG A 480 4.28 19.51 -8.51
N GLY A 481 3.66 20.67 -8.30
CA GLY A 481 4.27 21.98 -8.18
C GLY A 481 4.22 22.52 -6.75
N ALA A 482 3.88 23.80 -6.60
CA ALA A 482 3.72 24.45 -5.30
C ALA A 482 2.26 24.89 -5.09
N GLY A 483 1.78 24.84 -3.84
CA GLY A 483 0.47 25.39 -3.45
C GLY A 483 0.33 25.48 -1.94
N SER A 484 -0.61 26.31 -1.47
CA SER A 484 -0.87 26.49 -0.04
C SER A 484 -2.35 26.41 0.35
N MET A 485 -2.64 26.08 1.61
CA MET A 485 -4.00 26.07 2.15
C MET A 485 -4.02 26.78 3.50
N SER A 486 -4.90 27.76 3.65
CA SER A 486 -5.18 28.41 4.94
C SER A 486 -6.58 28.01 5.43
N ILE A 487 -6.70 27.75 6.74
CA ILE A 487 -7.97 27.49 7.43
C ILE A 487 -8.02 28.44 8.63
N ALA A 488 -9.00 29.33 8.66
CA ALA A 488 -9.04 30.50 9.54
C ALA A 488 -10.48 30.87 9.98
N ASP A 489 -10.60 31.88 10.83
CA ASP A 489 -11.87 32.47 11.31
C ASP A 489 -12.91 31.46 11.87
N GLY A 490 -12.46 30.31 12.40
CA GLY A 490 -13.33 29.30 13.00
C GLY A 490 -13.96 28.33 12.01
N VAL A 491 -13.44 28.21 10.78
CA VAL A 491 -13.92 27.23 9.79
C VAL A 491 -13.37 25.83 10.08
N VAL A 492 -14.22 24.82 9.93
CA VAL A 492 -13.87 23.39 10.02
C VAL A 492 -13.82 22.82 8.60
N VAL A 493 -12.67 22.27 8.19
CA VAL A 493 -12.49 21.51 6.95
C VAL A 493 -12.37 20.03 7.32
N GLU A 494 -13.17 19.17 6.70
CA GLU A 494 -13.15 17.71 6.88
C GLU A 494 -12.54 17.02 5.66
N SER A 495 -11.81 15.91 5.85
CA SER A 495 -11.26 15.11 4.74
C SER A 495 -11.00 13.64 5.11
N THR A 496 -11.07 12.75 4.11
CA THR A 496 -10.75 11.31 4.26
C THR A 496 -9.26 10.99 4.11
N ALA A 497 -8.46 11.90 3.54
CA ALA A 497 -7.00 11.84 3.50
C ALA A 497 -6.39 13.23 3.32
N GLY A 498 -5.21 13.46 3.89
CA GLY A 498 -4.54 14.76 3.87
C GLY A 498 -3.18 14.69 3.17
N TYR A 499 -2.93 15.58 2.20
CA TYR A 499 -1.67 15.59 1.44
C TYR A 499 -1.02 16.97 1.42
N VAL A 500 0.19 17.09 1.94
CA VAL A 500 0.96 18.34 1.92
C VAL A 500 2.34 18.05 1.32
N GLY A 501 2.57 18.43 0.06
CA GLY A 501 3.77 18.06 -0.68
C GLY A 501 3.76 16.59 -1.14
N PHE A 502 2.85 16.28 -2.07
CA PHE A 502 2.50 14.92 -2.48
C PHE A 502 3.59 14.27 -3.34
N LYS A 503 3.76 14.67 -4.61
CA LYS A 503 4.70 14.00 -5.54
C LYS A 503 6.11 14.55 -5.42
N ALA A 504 7.09 13.80 -5.93
CA ALA A 504 8.51 14.18 -5.90
C ALA A 504 8.75 15.56 -6.54
N GLY A 505 9.44 16.45 -5.81
CA GLY A 505 9.72 17.82 -6.25
C GLY A 505 8.62 18.85 -5.95
N SER A 506 7.44 18.44 -5.49
CA SER A 506 6.37 19.35 -5.07
C SER A 506 6.68 20.08 -3.75
N THR A 507 5.94 21.15 -3.46
CA THR A 507 5.97 21.86 -2.16
C THR A 507 4.56 22.24 -1.71
N GLY A 508 4.09 21.66 -0.61
CA GLY A 508 2.82 22.02 0.03
C GLY A 508 3.03 22.81 1.32
N ALA A 509 2.17 23.80 1.58
CA ALA A 509 2.15 24.53 2.85
C ALA A 509 0.71 24.69 3.37
N VAL A 510 0.42 24.20 4.57
CA VAL A 510 -0.88 24.35 5.23
C VAL A 510 -0.74 25.15 6.52
N THR A 511 -1.66 26.07 6.77
CA THR A 511 -1.76 26.80 8.03
C THR A 511 -3.19 26.70 8.57
N VAL A 512 -3.36 26.24 9.80
CA VAL A 512 -4.63 26.23 10.54
C VAL A 512 -4.50 27.22 11.69
N ASP A 513 -5.20 28.35 11.60
CA ASP A 513 -4.91 29.54 12.40
C ASP A 513 -6.15 30.08 13.13
N GLY A 514 -5.99 30.42 14.41
CA GLY A 514 -7.03 31.05 15.20
C GLY A 514 -8.01 30.08 15.86
N ALA A 515 -8.51 30.47 17.03
CA ALA A 515 -9.39 29.67 17.89
C ALA A 515 -10.62 29.09 17.16
N GLY A 516 -10.67 27.75 17.04
CA GLY A 516 -11.78 27.00 16.44
C GLY A 516 -11.60 26.66 14.96
N SER A 517 -10.64 27.27 14.27
CA SER A 517 -10.25 26.87 12.92
C SER A 517 -9.69 25.45 12.96
N THR A 518 -10.22 24.53 12.17
CA THR A 518 -9.98 23.10 12.33
C THR A 518 -9.76 22.38 10.99
N TRP A 519 -8.74 21.52 10.91
CA TRP A 519 -8.65 20.49 9.87
C TRP A 519 -8.87 19.10 10.49
N ALA A 520 -10.04 18.52 10.26
CA ALA A 520 -10.42 17.20 10.76
C ALA A 520 -10.20 16.14 9.66
N ASN A 521 -9.08 15.43 9.72
CA ASN A 521 -8.76 14.37 8.77
C ASN A 521 -9.02 12.98 9.38
N ASP A 522 -10.05 12.27 8.90
CA ASP A 522 -10.49 10.97 9.43
C ASP A 522 -9.55 9.80 9.04
N GLY A 523 -8.67 10.03 8.07
CA GLY A 523 -7.70 9.04 7.58
C GLY A 523 -6.25 9.46 7.78
N ASP A 524 -5.42 9.08 6.81
CA ASP A 524 -3.97 9.28 6.87
C ASP A 524 -3.61 10.71 6.44
N LEU A 525 -2.65 11.34 7.12
CA LEU A 525 -2.17 12.71 6.88
C LEU A 525 -0.67 12.68 6.55
N PHE A 526 -0.32 13.03 5.32
CA PHE A 526 1.04 13.04 4.82
C PHE A 526 1.59 14.47 4.76
N VAL A 527 2.66 14.74 5.51
CA VAL A 527 3.38 16.02 5.48
C VAL A 527 4.77 15.77 4.91
N GLY A 528 4.95 16.10 3.64
CA GLY A 528 6.06 15.65 2.80
C GLY A 528 5.91 14.15 2.51
N ASP A 529 5.05 13.80 1.54
CA ASP A 529 4.92 12.39 1.14
C ASP A 529 6.12 11.96 0.29
N SER A 530 6.16 12.39 -0.97
CA SER A 530 7.33 12.32 -1.83
C SER A 530 7.95 13.70 -2.09
N GLY A 531 7.22 14.78 -1.80
CA GLY A 531 7.67 16.17 -1.94
C GLY A 531 8.16 16.80 -0.63
N SER A 532 8.09 18.13 -0.58
CA SER A 532 8.29 18.92 0.63
C SER A 532 6.95 19.39 1.20
N GLY A 533 6.70 19.18 2.49
CA GLY A 533 5.45 19.58 3.13
C GLY A 533 5.67 20.35 4.43
N ARG A 534 4.90 21.42 4.64
CA ARG A 534 4.82 22.13 5.92
C ARG A 534 3.37 22.23 6.40
N LEU A 535 3.12 21.89 7.66
CA LEU A 535 1.87 22.19 8.36
C LEU A 535 2.17 23.09 9.56
N ALA A 536 1.43 24.19 9.72
CA ALA A 536 1.46 25.06 10.89
C ALA A 536 0.08 25.07 11.55
N ILE A 537 0.05 24.98 12.88
CA ILE A 537 -1.15 25.03 13.72
C ILE A 537 -0.90 26.12 14.76
N THR A 538 -1.62 27.24 14.64
CA THR A 538 -1.26 28.52 15.30
C THR A 538 -2.47 29.22 15.92
N ASP A 539 -2.21 30.08 16.92
CA ASP A 539 -3.19 30.96 17.59
C ASP A 539 -4.54 30.32 18.02
N GLY A 540 -4.51 29.03 18.35
CA GLY A 540 -5.70 28.26 18.79
C GLY A 540 -6.35 27.38 17.71
N GLY A 541 -5.69 27.20 16.56
CA GLY A 541 -6.10 26.26 15.53
C GLY A 541 -6.02 24.80 15.97
N ALA A 542 -6.77 23.91 15.31
CA ALA A 542 -6.86 22.50 15.64
C ALA A 542 -6.66 21.57 14.43
N VAL A 543 -5.98 20.44 14.63
CA VAL A 543 -5.91 19.35 13.63
C VAL A 543 -6.24 18.01 14.29
N SER A 544 -6.95 17.15 13.57
CA SER A 544 -7.01 15.72 13.90
C SER A 544 -6.54 14.85 12.74
N SER A 545 -5.88 13.74 13.06
CA SER A 545 -5.46 12.71 12.11
C SER A 545 -5.68 11.31 12.70
N ARG A 546 -5.75 10.29 11.83
CA ARG A 546 -5.76 8.89 12.25
C ARG A 546 -4.33 8.34 12.36
N VAL A 547 -3.58 8.50 11.27
CA VAL A 547 -2.15 8.22 11.17
C VAL A 547 -1.50 9.40 10.49
N CYS A 548 -0.40 9.92 11.03
CA CYS A 548 0.36 10.99 10.39
C CYS A 548 1.78 10.56 10.03
N ILE A 549 2.22 10.95 8.83
CA ILE A 549 3.54 10.61 8.31
C ILE A 549 4.25 11.88 7.87
N ILE A 550 5.24 12.31 8.67
CA ILE A 550 6.09 13.48 8.41
C ILE A 550 7.39 12.98 7.76
N GLY A 551 7.61 13.29 6.48
CA GLY A 551 8.74 12.76 5.70
C GLY A 551 8.55 11.27 5.34
N SER A 552 7.53 10.97 4.53
CA SER A 552 7.07 9.62 4.20
C SER A 552 8.09 8.81 3.39
N SER A 553 8.49 9.32 2.21
CA SER A 553 9.31 8.61 1.22
C SER A 553 10.77 9.06 1.22
N VAL A 554 11.66 8.25 0.62
CA VAL A 554 13.09 8.57 0.51
C VAL A 554 13.28 9.89 -0.26
N GLY A 555 13.97 10.85 0.36
CA GLY A 555 14.20 12.19 -0.20
C GLY A 555 13.08 13.21 0.04
N SER A 556 11.96 12.82 0.64
CA SER A 556 10.92 13.76 1.09
C SER A 556 11.35 14.54 2.35
N THR A 557 10.73 15.70 2.56
CA THR A 557 10.94 16.54 3.75
C THR A 557 9.60 17.01 4.32
N GLY A 558 9.29 16.62 5.55
CA GLY A 558 8.11 17.08 6.28
C GLY A 558 8.47 17.96 7.47
N ALA A 559 7.67 19.01 7.73
CA ALA A 559 7.75 19.84 8.92
C ALA A 559 6.35 20.13 9.48
N VAL A 560 6.12 19.87 10.75
CA VAL A 560 4.90 20.26 11.47
C VAL A 560 5.27 21.21 12.61
N THR A 561 4.52 22.30 12.76
CA THR A 561 4.67 23.26 13.87
C THR A 561 3.34 23.39 14.60
N VAL A 562 3.34 23.21 15.92
CA VAL A 562 2.18 23.42 16.80
C VAL A 562 2.55 24.48 17.82
N ASP A 563 2.16 25.72 17.57
CA ASP A 563 2.66 26.90 18.29
C ASP A 563 1.52 27.75 18.87
N GLY A 564 1.75 28.27 20.07
CA GLY A 564 0.80 29.14 20.77
C GLY A 564 -0.23 28.40 21.64
N ALA A 565 -0.63 29.07 22.72
CA ALA A 565 -1.49 28.50 23.75
C ALA A 565 -2.90 28.13 23.23
N GLY A 566 -3.21 26.83 23.25
CA GLY A 566 -4.48 26.29 22.77
C GLY A 566 -4.48 25.83 21.32
N SER A 567 -3.35 25.93 20.61
CA SER A 567 -3.15 25.22 19.34
C SER A 567 -3.01 23.71 19.61
N VAL A 568 -3.81 22.88 18.95
CA VAL A 568 -3.94 21.44 19.29
C VAL A 568 -3.78 20.54 18.06
N TRP A 569 -3.07 19.43 18.23
CA TRP A 569 -3.10 18.30 17.30
C TRP A 569 -3.40 16.99 18.04
N THR A 570 -4.33 16.19 17.51
CA THR A 570 -4.71 14.87 18.03
C THR A 570 -4.55 13.80 16.95
N ASP A 571 -3.77 12.75 17.21
CA ASP A 571 -3.58 11.61 16.29
C ASP A 571 -4.02 10.27 16.93
N ASP A 572 -5.04 9.61 16.36
CA ASP A 572 -5.74 8.51 17.05
C ASP A 572 -5.01 7.14 17.03
N ALA A 573 -4.03 6.95 16.14
CA ALA A 573 -3.31 5.69 15.99
C ALA A 573 -1.78 5.80 16.06
N ARG A 574 -1.12 6.57 15.18
CA ARG A 574 0.36 6.71 15.19
C ARG A 574 0.91 7.90 14.39
N ILE A 575 1.72 8.72 15.04
CA ILE A 575 2.61 9.70 14.40
C ILE A 575 3.95 9.04 14.01
N TYR A 576 4.39 9.22 12.76
CA TYR A 576 5.74 8.93 12.31
C TYR A 576 6.48 10.23 11.99
N VAL A 577 7.62 10.47 12.65
CA VAL A 577 8.50 11.62 12.40
C VAL A 577 9.78 11.10 11.75
N GLY A 578 9.94 11.34 10.44
CA GLY A 578 10.99 10.69 9.65
C GLY A 578 10.67 9.22 9.44
N ASN A 579 9.85 8.92 8.43
CA ASN A 579 9.49 7.54 8.09
C ASN A 579 10.57 6.90 7.21
N ARG A 580 10.66 7.32 5.94
CA ARG A 580 11.80 7.03 5.04
C ARG A 580 12.51 8.30 4.56
N GLY A 581 11.90 9.46 4.76
CA GLY A 581 12.48 10.78 4.47
C GLY A 581 13.05 11.47 5.71
N SER A 582 13.05 12.79 5.67
CA SER A 582 13.34 13.65 6.82
C SER A 582 12.05 14.25 7.37
N GLY A 583 11.81 14.14 8.67
CA GLY A 583 10.64 14.74 9.34
C GLY A 583 11.01 15.55 10.57
N VAL A 584 10.33 16.68 10.77
CA VAL A 584 10.46 17.55 11.95
C VAL A 584 9.07 17.83 12.55
N LEU A 585 8.96 17.81 13.87
CA LEU A 585 7.80 18.29 14.62
C LEU A 585 8.27 19.23 15.73
N ASP A 586 7.86 20.49 15.67
CA ASP A 586 8.14 21.49 16.70
C ASP A 586 6.84 21.84 17.46
N ILE A 587 6.88 21.75 18.79
CA ILE A 587 5.75 22.06 19.70
C ILE A 587 6.20 23.18 20.63
N ALA A 588 5.57 24.35 20.54
CA ALA A 588 6.08 25.59 21.11
C ALA A 588 4.98 26.48 21.73
N ALA A 589 5.41 27.42 22.59
CA ALA A 589 4.60 28.48 23.21
C ALA A 589 3.23 28.07 23.80
N GLY A 590 3.09 26.84 24.30
CA GLY A 590 1.83 26.33 24.87
C GLY A 590 0.97 25.50 23.91
N GLY A 591 1.51 25.12 22.74
CA GLY A 591 0.89 24.16 21.83
C GLY A 591 0.83 22.74 22.44
N ALA A 592 -0.17 21.96 22.05
CA ALA A 592 -0.40 20.62 22.59
C ALA A 592 -0.59 19.57 21.49
N VAL A 593 0.21 18.50 21.56
CA VAL A 593 0.06 17.32 20.71
C VAL A 593 -0.35 16.13 21.56
N SER A 594 -1.28 15.32 21.07
CA SER A 594 -1.56 14.00 21.62
C SER A 594 -1.54 12.95 20.52
N SER A 595 -0.99 11.77 20.82
CA SER A 595 -1.14 10.61 19.94
C SER A 595 -1.41 9.32 20.72
N ARG A 596 -1.89 8.31 20.00
CA ARG A 596 -1.85 6.94 20.54
C ARG A 596 -0.41 6.42 20.58
N GLN A 597 0.23 6.21 19.43
CA GLN A 597 1.63 5.78 19.34
C GLN A 597 2.51 6.84 18.66
N ALA A 598 3.83 6.69 18.78
CA ALA A 598 4.78 7.53 18.05
C ALA A 598 6.07 6.80 17.68
N THR A 599 6.65 7.13 16.52
CA THR A 599 7.98 6.67 16.11
C THR A 599 8.77 7.79 15.44
N ILE A 600 9.99 8.04 15.93
CA ILE A 600 10.93 9.01 15.39
C ILE A 600 12.09 8.24 14.74
N GLY A 601 12.40 8.49 13.46
CA GLY A 601 13.48 7.78 12.73
C GLY A 601 13.15 6.31 12.47
N THR A 602 12.19 6.05 11.58
CA THR A 602 11.51 4.74 11.46
C THR A 602 12.33 3.68 10.72
N TYR A 603 12.86 3.99 9.54
CA TYR A 603 13.61 3.07 8.68
C TYR A 603 15.08 3.50 8.51
N SER A 604 15.92 2.59 8.02
CA SER A 604 17.32 2.87 7.65
C SER A 604 17.46 4.15 6.83
N SER A 605 18.44 4.98 7.20
CA SER A 605 18.74 6.33 6.67
C SER A 605 17.64 7.42 6.78
N SER A 606 16.48 7.12 7.35
CA SER A 606 15.49 8.16 7.73
C SER A 606 16.00 9.04 8.87
N LYS A 607 15.43 10.24 8.97
CA LYS A 607 15.77 11.23 10.01
C LYS A 607 14.50 11.83 10.61
N GLY A 608 14.29 11.65 11.90
CA GLY A 608 13.23 12.32 12.66
C GLY A 608 13.81 13.22 13.74
N GLY A 609 13.26 14.43 13.88
CA GLY A 609 13.53 15.32 15.02
C GLY A 609 12.22 15.84 15.62
N VAL A 610 12.12 15.87 16.94
CA VAL A 610 11.00 16.47 17.66
C VAL A 610 11.51 17.45 18.70
N THR A 611 10.95 18.66 18.72
CA THR A 611 11.24 19.70 19.72
C THR A 611 9.97 19.96 20.53
N VAL A 612 10.07 19.99 21.86
CA VAL A 612 9.00 20.39 22.77
C VAL A 612 9.54 21.47 23.69
N ASP A 613 9.32 22.74 23.30
CA ASP A 613 9.97 23.90 23.93
C ASP A 613 8.96 24.88 24.56
N GLY A 614 9.35 25.44 25.70
CA GLY A 614 8.60 26.48 26.39
C GLY A 614 7.51 25.96 27.35
N ALA A 615 7.29 26.73 28.42
CA ALA A 615 6.38 26.37 29.50
C ALA A 615 4.94 26.15 29.02
N GLY A 616 4.42 24.94 29.26
CA GLY A 616 3.06 24.55 28.87
C GLY A 616 2.94 23.92 27.49
N SER A 617 4.03 23.83 26.71
CA SER A 617 4.06 23.01 25.50
C SER A 617 4.03 21.52 25.87
N THR A 618 3.19 20.72 25.22
CA THR A 618 2.95 19.32 25.64
C THR A 618 2.95 18.32 24.48
N TRP A 619 3.49 17.13 24.72
CA TRP A 619 3.24 15.94 23.91
C TRP A 619 2.83 14.75 24.79
N THR A 620 1.61 14.22 24.59
CA THR A 620 1.12 13.02 25.30
C THR A 620 0.99 11.83 24.36
N ILE A 621 1.62 10.72 24.68
CA ILE A 621 1.54 9.44 23.96
C ILE A 621 0.92 8.39 24.91
N SER A 622 -0.05 7.60 24.47
CA SER A 622 -0.82 6.66 25.33
C SER A 622 -0.54 5.17 25.10
N ASP A 623 0.35 4.87 24.15
CA ASP A 623 0.77 3.54 23.69
C ASP A 623 2.24 3.68 23.18
N ALA A 624 2.83 2.64 22.59
CA ALA A 624 4.25 2.52 22.24
C ALA A 624 4.93 3.80 21.68
N PHE A 625 6.12 4.12 22.22
CA PHE A 625 6.96 5.23 21.78
C PHE A 625 8.40 4.75 21.49
N THR A 626 8.90 5.05 20.29
CA THR A 626 10.25 4.65 19.85
C THR A 626 10.99 5.82 19.20
N ILE A 627 12.24 6.05 19.62
CA ILE A 627 13.12 7.12 19.15
C ILE A 627 14.38 6.47 18.58
N GLY A 628 14.61 6.62 17.28
CA GLY A 628 15.62 5.85 16.56
C GLY A 628 15.23 4.38 16.50
N ARG A 629 14.23 4.04 15.67
CA ARG A 629 13.83 2.63 15.50
C ARG A 629 14.85 1.90 14.63
N GLY A 630 14.87 2.23 13.34
CA GLY A 630 15.84 1.74 12.36
C GLY A 630 16.61 2.87 11.65
N GLY A 631 16.28 4.13 11.95
CA GLY A 631 16.94 5.33 11.43
C GLY A 631 17.52 6.19 12.54
N MET A 632 17.74 7.48 12.24
CA MET A 632 18.12 8.48 13.24
C MET A 632 16.86 9.15 13.80
N GLY A 633 16.67 9.11 15.12
CA GLY A 633 15.60 9.83 15.81
C GLY A 633 16.13 10.69 16.95
N SER A 634 15.65 11.93 17.03
CA SER A 634 15.98 12.88 18.11
C SER A 634 14.70 13.42 18.77
N LEU A 635 14.73 13.57 20.10
CA LEU A 635 13.75 14.30 20.89
C LEU A 635 14.45 15.33 21.80
N VAL A 636 14.04 16.59 21.72
CA VAL A 636 14.53 17.67 22.59
C VAL A 636 13.36 18.23 23.39
N VAL A 637 13.49 18.31 24.71
CA VAL A 637 12.49 18.84 25.64
C VAL A 637 13.13 19.96 26.47
N THR A 638 12.72 21.20 26.20
CA THR A 638 13.38 22.42 26.71
C THR A 638 12.39 23.49 27.20
N GLY A 639 12.91 24.51 27.88
CA GLY A 639 12.15 25.72 28.22
C GLY A 639 10.93 25.55 29.14
N GLY A 640 10.73 24.38 29.77
CA GLY A 640 9.52 24.03 30.50
C GLY A 640 8.49 23.21 29.70
N GLY A 641 8.88 22.68 28.54
CA GLY A 641 8.08 21.75 27.74
C GLY A 641 7.94 20.38 28.41
N THR A 642 6.89 19.62 28.06
CA THR A 642 6.59 18.35 28.74
C THR A 642 6.23 17.24 27.76
N VAL A 643 6.77 16.04 27.99
CA VAL A 643 6.45 14.82 27.25
C VAL A 643 5.97 13.76 28.24
N SER A 644 4.85 13.10 27.95
CA SER A 644 4.26 12.07 28.80
C SER A 644 3.95 10.81 28.00
N THR A 645 4.42 9.66 28.48
CA THR A 645 4.08 8.34 27.96
C THR A 645 3.24 7.59 29.00
N LEU A 646 1.97 7.37 28.66
CA LEU A 646 0.89 6.99 29.58
C LEU A 646 0.23 5.66 29.16
N TYR A 647 1.02 4.60 29.20
CA TYR A 647 0.66 3.25 28.78
C TYR A 647 -0.44 2.61 29.63
N GLY A 648 -1.46 2.04 28.97
CA GLY A 648 -2.47 1.20 29.61
C GLY A 648 -1.97 -0.22 29.92
N ASP A 649 -1.15 -0.81 29.05
CA ASP A 649 -0.67 -2.20 29.16
C ASP A 649 0.70 -2.27 29.87
N PHE A 650 1.01 -3.43 30.46
CA PHE A 650 2.32 -3.79 31.01
C PHE A 650 3.31 -4.21 29.92
N ALA A 651 2.85 -4.58 28.73
CA ALA A 651 3.71 -4.97 27.60
C ALA A 651 4.34 -3.79 26.83
N GLN A 652 3.91 -2.56 27.10
CA GLN A 652 4.34 -1.35 26.41
C GLN A 652 5.53 -0.67 27.13
N ARG A 653 6.34 0.09 26.37
CA ARG A 653 7.59 0.73 26.83
C ARG A 653 8.00 1.89 25.94
N SER A 654 8.80 2.79 26.50
CA SER A 654 9.60 3.76 25.75
C SER A 654 10.91 3.12 25.32
N ILE A 655 11.38 3.39 24.09
CA ILE A 655 12.65 2.89 23.57
C ILE A 655 13.42 4.01 22.87
N VAL A 656 14.70 4.16 23.19
CA VAL A 656 15.67 5.03 22.52
C VAL A 656 16.76 4.10 21.95
N GLY A 657 16.87 3.98 20.62
CA GLY A 657 17.69 2.97 19.94
C GLY A 657 17.07 1.56 20.02
N ASP A 658 16.33 1.12 18.97
CA ASP A 658 15.58 -0.15 18.99
C ASP A 658 16.19 -1.28 18.14
N GLU A 659 16.76 -0.98 16.96
CA GLU A 659 17.24 -1.97 15.98
C GLU A 659 18.72 -1.73 15.59
N GLU A 660 19.38 -2.76 15.04
CA GLU A 660 20.82 -2.75 14.69
C GLU A 660 21.19 -1.58 13.74
N GLY A 661 22.13 -0.74 14.18
CA GLY A 661 22.59 0.44 13.44
C GLY A 661 21.63 1.64 13.45
N SER A 662 20.57 1.60 14.26
CA SER A 662 19.74 2.78 14.56
C SER A 662 20.47 3.75 15.51
N VAL A 663 19.97 5.00 15.58
CA VAL A 663 20.44 5.99 16.56
C VAL A 663 19.23 6.73 17.14
N GLY A 664 18.99 6.56 18.44
CA GLY A 664 18.07 7.36 19.23
C GLY A 664 18.83 8.32 20.15
N ALA A 665 18.49 9.61 20.10
CA ALA A 665 19.00 10.63 21.01
C ALA A 665 17.83 11.35 21.70
N VAL A 666 17.98 11.66 22.98
CA VAL A 666 17.02 12.45 23.75
C VAL A 666 17.74 13.47 24.62
N THR A 667 17.26 14.71 24.65
CA THR A 667 17.73 15.75 25.58
C THR A 667 16.55 16.29 26.38
N VAL A 668 16.65 16.28 27.72
CA VAL A 668 15.68 16.90 28.64
C VAL A 668 16.40 17.91 29.50
N SER A 669 16.21 19.20 29.21
CA SER A 669 17.07 20.28 29.72
C SER A 669 16.29 21.54 30.08
N GLY A 670 16.72 22.24 31.12
CA GLY A 670 16.09 23.47 31.59
C GLY A 670 14.99 23.24 32.64
N ALA A 671 14.79 24.23 33.51
CA ALA A 671 13.91 24.11 34.67
C ALA A 671 12.44 23.89 34.28
N GLY A 672 11.87 22.77 34.75
CA GLY A 672 10.48 22.39 34.48
C GLY A 672 10.29 21.60 33.17
N SER A 673 11.35 21.40 32.38
CA SER A 673 11.31 20.49 31.23
C SER A 673 11.20 19.04 31.72
N THR A 674 10.22 18.27 31.23
CA THR A 674 9.97 16.92 31.75
C THR A 674 9.76 15.85 30.67
N TRP A 675 10.27 14.65 30.92
CA TRP A 675 9.82 13.43 30.26
C TRP A 675 9.33 12.41 31.30
N THR A 676 8.04 12.10 31.27
CA THR A 676 7.38 11.16 32.18
C THR A 676 7.09 9.84 31.47
N ILE A 677 7.55 8.73 32.05
CA ILE A 677 7.33 7.37 31.55
C ILE A 677 6.62 6.57 32.63
N ASN A 678 5.32 6.29 32.47
CA ASN A 678 4.57 5.56 33.51
C ASN A 678 4.86 4.04 33.57
N ARG A 679 5.74 3.53 32.68
CA ARG A 679 6.21 2.13 32.61
C ARG A 679 7.74 2.07 32.51
N SER A 680 8.26 1.13 31.72
CA SER A 680 9.69 0.89 31.52
C SER A 680 10.26 1.71 30.37
N LEU A 681 11.54 2.08 30.51
CA LEU A 681 12.34 2.79 29.50
C LEU A 681 13.56 1.95 29.10
N TYR A 682 13.84 1.88 27.80
CA TYR A 682 15.06 1.32 27.22
C TYR A 682 15.89 2.45 26.59
N VAL A 683 17.18 2.52 26.92
CA VAL A 683 18.18 3.44 26.34
C VAL A 683 19.34 2.60 25.80
N GLY A 684 19.26 2.24 24.52
CA GLY A 684 20.06 1.17 23.92
C GLY A 684 19.37 -0.17 24.11
N ARG A 685 18.77 -0.68 23.02
CA ARG A 685 18.16 -2.03 23.00
C ARG A 685 18.92 -3.01 22.13
N TYR A 686 19.22 -2.62 20.89
CA TYR A 686 20.03 -3.36 19.91
C TYR A 686 20.83 -2.38 19.01
N GLY A 687 21.09 -1.17 19.50
CA GLY A 687 21.55 -0.04 18.69
C GLY A 687 21.46 1.27 19.47
N ASN A 688 22.20 2.27 19.00
CA ASN A 688 22.64 3.40 19.81
C ASN A 688 21.49 4.18 20.45
N GLY A 689 21.40 4.16 21.77
CA GLY A 689 20.47 4.96 22.56
C GLY A 689 21.20 5.87 23.53
N THR A 690 20.96 7.18 23.44
CA THR A 690 21.53 8.15 24.38
C THR A 690 20.48 9.11 24.93
N LEU A 691 20.62 9.44 26.22
CA LEU A 691 19.73 10.35 26.95
C LEU A 691 20.54 11.35 27.78
N ALA A 692 20.38 12.63 27.46
CA ALA A 692 20.98 13.78 28.14
C ALA A 692 19.98 14.42 29.12
N ILE A 693 20.39 14.67 30.36
CA ILE A 693 19.57 15.31 31.40
C ILE A 693 20.37 16.41 32.11
N ALA A 694 19.93 17.67 31.99
CA ALA A 694 20.70 18.83 32.46
C ALA A 694 19.81 20.01 32.90
N HIS A 695 20.42 21.02 33.53
CA HIS A 695 19.88 22.38 33.73
C HIS A 695 18.50 22.47 34.42
N GLY A 696 18.10 21.48 35.23
CA GLY A 696 16.79 21.43 35.88
C GLY A 696 15.74 20.57 35.18
N GLY A 697 16.11 19.88 34.09
CA GLY A 697 15.27 18.92 33.39
C GLY A 697 15.11 17.61 34.18
N LEU A 698 13.93 16.99 34.08
CA LEU A 698 13.54 15.81 34.84
C LEU A 698 13.06 14.67 33.93
N VAL A 699 13.64 13.49 34.10
CA VAL A 699 13.10 12.22 33.56
C VAL A 699 12.55 11.38 34.71
N SER A 700 11.36 10.81 34.55
CA SER A 700 10.77 9.89 35.54
C SER A 700 10.33 8.56 34.92
N VAL A 701 10.65 7.44 35.57
CA VAL A 701 10.40 6.07 35.08
C VAL A 701 9.59 5.28 36.11
N GLY A 702 8.42 4.81 35.69
CA GLY A 702 7.37 4.20 36.52
C GLY A 702 7.54 2.70 36.80
N ASP A 703 8.27 1.97 35.95
CA ASP A 703 8.68 0.58 36.18
C ASP A 703 10.23 0.46 36.11
N LYS A 704 10.77 -0.26 35.11
CA LYS A 704 12.21 -0.57 35.01
C LYS A 704 12.93 0.36 34.02
N LEU A 705 14.09 0.86 34.40
CA LEU A 705 15.06 1.44 33.47
C LEU A 705 16.06 0.36 33.00
N THR A 706 16.27 0.27 31.68
CA THR A 706 17.28 -0.60 31.07
C THR A 706 18.13 0.22 30.11
N ILE A 707 19.44 0.12 30.23
CA ILE A 707 20.43 0.79 29.41
C ILE A 707 21.35 -0.30 28.85
N ASP A 708 21.82 -0.15 27.60
CA ASP A 708 22.76 -1.09 26.94
C ASP A 708 22.32 -2.57 27.10
N PHE A 709 21.16 -2.91 26.52
CA PHE A 709 20.53 -4.23 26.72
C PHE A 709 21.29 -5.38 26.05
N ASP A 710 21.98 -5.11 24.95
CA ASP A 710 22.82 -6.04 24.21
C ASP A 710 24.28 -6.08 24.72
N GLY A 711 24.75 -5.04 25.42
CA GLY A 711 25.99 -5.04 26.18
C GLY A 711 27.24 -4.78 25.33
N ASP A 712 27.14 -3.91 24.33
CA ASP A 712 28.26 -3.53 23.45
C ASP A 712 28.97 -2.24 23.91
N GLY A 713 28.34 -1.46 24.79
CA GLY A 713 28.86 -0.23 25.39
C GLY A 713 28.58 1.06 24.61
N ASP A 714 27.80 1.03 23.53
CA ASP A 714 27.53 2.20 22.70
C ASP A 714 26.48 3.18 23.29
N SER A 715 25.66 2.70 24.23
CA SER A 715 24.46 3.38 24.74
C SER A 715 24.61 3.83 26.19
N PHE A 716 24.05 5.01 26.55
CA PHE A 716 24.29 5.63 27.86
C PHE A 716 23.35 6.79 28.23
N ILE A 717 23.28 7.07 29.54
CA ILE A 717 22.63 8.27 30.09
C ILE A 717 23.72 9.25 30.56
N ASN A 718 23.66 10.50 30.11
CA ASN A 718 24.54 11.59 30.51
C ASN A 718 23.79 12.58 31.40
N MET A 719 24.36 12.96 32.55
CA MET A 719 23.76 13.89 33.51
C MET A 719 24.71 15.03 33.92
N ALA A 720 24.17 16.25 34.06
CA ALA A 720 24.89 17.46 34.45
C ALA A 720 24.09 18.28 35.49
N THR A 721 24.60 19.44 35.92
CA THR A 721 24.03 20.30 36.98
C THR A 721 22.51 20.42 36.91
N GLY A 722 21.82 20.05 37.99
CA GLY A 722 20.37 20.13 38.11
C GLY A 722 19.60 19.08 37.28
N GLY A 723 20.28 18.23 36.51
CA GLY A 723 19.65 17.11 35.82
C GLY A 723 19.11 16.08 36.80
N MET A 724 17.86 15.66 36.60
CA MET A 724 17.09 14.84 37.53
C MET A 724 16.60 13.54 36.91
N LEU A 725 16.84 12.43 37.60
CA LEU A 725 16.33 11.10 37.22
C LEU A 725 15.56 10.50 38.41
N ALA A 726 14.24 10.32 38.24
CA ALA A 726 13.36 9.73 39.24
C ALA A 726 12.98 8.29 38.86
N MET A 727 13.24 7.35 39.76
CA MET A 727 12.86 5.95 39.62
C MET A 727 11.74 5.61 40.61
N ASN A 728 10.67 4.98 40.14
CA ASN A 728 9.58 4.51 41.02
C ASN A 728 10.07 3.38 41.94
N GLY A 729 9.71 3.45 43.21
CA GLY A 729 10.13 2.51 44.25
C GLY A 729 11.04 3.14 45.30
N TYR A 730 11.02 2.55 46.51
CA TYR A 730 11.87 2.97 47.60
C TYR A 730 13.28 2.40 47.46
N ALA A 731 14.21 3.22 46.98
CA ALA A 731 15.61 3.08 47.36
C ALA A 731 15.84 3.80 48.69
N GLU A 732 16.61 3.17 49.60
CA GLU A 732 17.21 3.89 50.72
C GLU A 732 18.12 5.02 50.18
N SER A 733 18.55 5.96 51.04
CA SER A 733 19.42 7.09 50.68
C SER A 733 20.88 6.67 50.38
N SER A 734 21.07 5.69 49.51
CA SER A 734 22.36 5.24 48.98
C SER A 734 22.24 4.90 47.49
N LEU A 735 23.24 5.31 46.71
CA LEU A 735 23.31 5.06 45.26
C LEU A 735 23.21 3.56 44.92
N SER A 736 23.71 2.68 45.79
CA SER A 736 23.60 1.23 45.64
C SER A 736 22.17 0.71 45.53
N HIS A 737 21.20 1.35 46.19
CA HIS A 737 19.80 0.96 46.14
C HIS A 737 19.05 1.64 44.98
N PHE A 738 19.42 2.88 44.62
CA PHE A 738 18.91 3.54 43.42
C PHE A 738 19.30 2.77 42.15
N LEU A 739 20.58 2.40 42.02
CA LEU A 739 21.07 1.62 40.89
C LEU A 739 20.48 0.19 40.84
N ALA A 740 19.95 -0.35 41.93
CA ALA A 740 19.26 -1.64 41.92
C ALA A 740 17.89 -1.60 41.19
N LEU A 741 17.37 -0.41 40.88
CA LEU A 741 16.18 -0.19 40.04
C LEU A 741 16.53 -0.14 38.54
N VAL A 742 17.83 -0.19 38.20
CA VAL A 742 18.37 0.00 36.85
C VAL A 742 19.11 -1.26 36.38
N SER A 743 19.11 -1.49 35.07
CA SER A 743 19.90 -2.49 34.36
C SER A 743 20.83 -1.77 33.39
N GLY A 744 22.12 -2.11 33.34
CA GLY A 744 23.14 -1.29 32.66
C GLY A 744 23.61 -0.12 33.53
N THR A 745 23.88 -0.36 34.82
CA THR A 745 24.22 0.68 35.81
C THR A 745 25.56 1.37 35.56
N ASP A 746 26.44 0.69 34.82
CA ASP A 746 27.72 1.15 34.28
C ASP A 746 27.58 2.06 33.04
N ALA A 747 26.36 2.26 32.55
CA ALA A 747 26.04 3.19 31.47
C ALA A 747 25.39 4.51 31.94
N ILE A 748 25.24 4.75 33.25
CA ILE A 748 24.89 6.09 33.78
C ILE A 748 26.17 6.89 34.09
N ARG A 749 26.26 8.07 33.47
CA ARG A 749 27.41 8.96 33.52
C ARG A 749 27.01 10.33 34.06
N TYR A 750 27.89 10.95 34.83
CA TYR A 750 27.79 12.36 35.23
C TYR A 750 28.98 13.13 34.66
N TRP A 751 28.84 14.43 34.47
CA TRP A 751 29.99 15.27 34.13
C TRP A 751 30.87 15.51 35.36
N ASP A 752 32.15 15.15 35.26
CA ASP A 752 33.20 15.41 36.24
C ASP A 752 34.02 16.63 35.79
N ALA A 753 33.90 17.72 36.55
CA ALA A 753 34.56 18.98 36.27
C ALA A 753 36.07 19.00 36.58
N ASP A 754 36.56 18.11 37.46
CA ASP A 754 37.99 17.97 37.76
C ASP A 754 38.69 17.11 36.68
N ALA A 755 37.98 16.11 36.12
CA ALA A 755 38.44 15.35 34.96
C ALA A 755 38.25 16.08 33.62
N GLY A 756 37.28 16.99 33.53
CA GLY A 756 36.88 17.65 32.28
C GLY A 756 36.22 16.68 31.28
N ALA A 757 35.48 15.69 31.78
CA ALA A 757 34.91 14.60 30.99
C ALA A 757 33.69 13.95 31.67
N MET A 758 32.98 13.09 30.95
CA MET A 758 31.93 12.25 31.54
C MET A 758 32.56 11.08 32.32
N ALA A 759 32.24 10.97 33.61
CA ALA A 759 32.65 9.90 34.51
C ALA A 759 31.45 9.00 34.87
N LEU A 760 31.72 7.78 35.35
CA LEU A 760 30.65 6.88 35.82
C LEU A 760 30.03 7.39 37.11
N LEU A 761 28.70 7.37 37.21
CA LEU A 761 27.98 7.80 38.42
C LEU A 761 28.39 7.02 39.69
N THR A 762 28.90 5.80 39.53
CA THR A 762 29.46 4.98 40.62
C THR A 762 30.78 5.51 41.21
N ALA A 763 31.44 6.46 40.56
CA ALA A 763 32.61 7.18 41.09
C ALA A 763 32.24 8.49 41.82
N ALA A 764 31.00 8.95 41.69
CA ALA A 764 30.54 10.24 42.20
C ALA A 764 30.46 10.30 43.74
N THR A 765 30.66 11.49 44.28
CA THR A 765 30.63 11.79 45.72
C THR A 765 29.25 12.29 46.16
N TYR A 766 28.61 11.57 47.09
CA TYR A 766 27.30 11.98 47.63
C TYR A 766 27.40 13.31 48.40
N GLY A 767 26.54 14.26 48.05
CA GLY A 767 26.48 15.60 48.64
C GLY A 767 27.28 16.67 47.89
N ASP A 768 28.29 16.26 47.11
CA ASP A 768 29.10 17.15 46.28
C ASP A 768 28.69 17.02 44.79
N ASP A 769 28.75 15.80 44.23
CA ASP A 769 28.46 15.52 42.83
C ASP A 769 26.98 15.20 42.56
N TYR A 770 26.28 14.59 43.54
CA TYR A 770 24.85 14.27 43.44
C TYR A 770 24.16 14.20 44.81
N THR A 771 22.83 14.29 44.80
CA THR A 771 21.95 14.03 45.95
C THR A 771 20.90 12.96 45.63
N LEU A 772 20.30 12.37 46.68
CA LEU A 772 19.23 11.38 46.59
C LEU A 772 18.13 11.69 47.62
N GLU A 773 16.88 11.76 47.18
CA GLU A 773 15.71 11.96 48.03
C GLU A 773 14.60 10.96 47.69
N TYR A 774 13.91 10.40 48.69
CA TYR A 774 12.70 9.61 48.47
C TYR A 774 11.45 10.46 48.72
N LEU A 775 10.65 10.64 47.67
CA LEU A 775 9.54 11.58 47.65
C LEU A 775 8.26 10.91 48.18
N THR A 776 7.64 11.54 49.18
CA THR A 776 6.46 11.02 49.90
C THR A 776 5.17 11.78 49.64
N ALA A 777 5.23 12.85 48.85
CA ALA A 777 4.10 13.71 48.47
C ALA A 777 4.38 14.40 47.13
N GLY A 778 3.35 14.97 46.50
CA GLY A 778 3.42 15.51 45.15
C GLY A 778 3.31 14.42 44.08
N ASP A 779 3.49 14.80 42.82
CA ASP A 779 3.22 13.91 41.66
C ASP A 779 4.24 12.76 41.52
N LEU A 780 5.41 12.89 42.14
CA LEU A 780 6.44 11.86 42.27
C LEU A 780 6.37 11.07 43.60
N ALA A 781 5.24 11.10 44.32
CA ALA A 781 5.08 10.33 45.56
C ALA A 781 5.26 8.82 45.31
N GLY A 782 6.31 8.23 45.92
CA GLY A 782 6.71 6.83 45.70
C GLY A 782 8.01 6.65 44.91
N TYR A 783 8.58 7.73 44.37
CA TYR A 783 9.84 7.69 43.61
C TYR A 783 11.05 8.05 44.50
N THR A 784 12.19 7.43 44.25
CA THR A 784 13.49 8.01 44.61
C THR A 784 13.99 8.89 43.46
N LEU A 785 14.25 10.15 43.77
CA LEU A 785 14.83 11.17 42.90
C LEU A 785 16.35 11.21 43.10
N LEU A 786 17.11 11.09 42.01
CA LEU A 786 18.52 11.46 41.94
C LEU A 786 18.66 12.81 41.23
N THR A 787 19.46 13.71 41.81
CA THR A 787 19.80 15.02 41.21
C THR A 787 21.30 15.19 41.15
N VAL A 788 21.85 15.49 39.97
CA VAL A 788 23.29 15.80 39.83
C VAL A 788 23.55 17.26 40.23
N THR A 789 24.55 17.47 41.08
CA THR A 789 24.99 18.79 41.58
C THR A 789 26.35 19.22 41.04
N ALA A 790 27.11 18.33 40.41
CA ALA A 790 28.34 18.66 39.68
C ALA A 790 28.10 19.68 38.54
N ALA A 791 28.98 20.68 38.44
CA ALA A 791 28.87 21.76 37.45
C ALA A 791 29.26 21.28 36.04
N GLY A 792 28.33 21.39 35.10
CA GLY A 792 28.35 20.77 33.76
C GLY A 792 29.43 21.23 32.76
N PRO A 793 29.37 20.72 31.51
CA PRO A 793 30.40 20.96 30.50
C PRO A 793 30.54 22.46 30.13
N PRO A 794 31.73 23.07 30.23
CA PRO A 794 31.89 24.50 29.93
C PRO A 794 31.61 24.82 28.45
N GLY A 795 30.61 25.66 28.20
CA GLY A 795 30.19 26.03 26.84
C GLY A 795 28.99 25.25 26.30
N ASP A 796 28.59 24.16 26.95
CA ASP A 796 27.31 23.49 26.73
C ASP A 796 26.24 24.30 27.49
N TYR A 797 25.32 24.91 26.75
CA TYR A 797 24.26 25.77 27.27
C TYR A 797 22.86 25.27 26.91
N ASN A 798 22.77 24.33 25.97
CA ASN A 798 21.51 23.67 25.64
C ASN A 798 21.28 22.40 26.50
N GLY A 799 22.34 21.74 26.96
CA GLY A 799 22.33 20.53 27.79
C GLY A 799 22.37 19.19 27.05
N ASP A 800 22.71 19.16 25.76
CA ASP A 800 22.81 17.94 24.94
C ASP A 800 24.19 17.25 24.95
N PHE A 801 25.16 17.80 25.69
CA PHE A 801 26.55 17.31 25.75
C PHE A 801 27.28 17.34 24.39
N VAL A 802 26.97 18.34 23.57
CA VAL A 802 27.77 18.86 22.46
C VAL A 802 28.04 20.34 22.74
N VAL A 803 29.11 20.91 22.15
CA VAL A 803 29.31 22.38 22.15
C VAL A 803 29.34 22.85 20.70
N ASP A 804 28.20 23.32 20.18
CA ASP A 804 28.04 23.72 18.78
C ASP A 804 27.24 25.03 18.55
N GLY A 805 26.68 25.24 17.36
CA GLY A 805 25.86 26.42 17.06
C GLY A 805 24.58 26.54 17.91
N GLY A 806 24.06 25.44 18.47
CA GLY A 806 22.92 25.43 19.39
C GLY A 806 23.19 26.21 20.68
N ASP A 807 24.36 26.02 21.27
CA ASP A 807 24.77 26.70 22.50
C ASP A 807 25.05 28.18 22.29
N LEU A 808 25.59 28.54 21.12
CA LEU A 808 25.72 29.93 20.72
C LEU A 808 24.34 30.62 20.62
N LEU A 809 23.31 29.90 20.17
CA LEU A 809 21.94 30.40 20.13
C LEU A 809 21.32 30.47 21.54
N ALA A 810 21.59 29.50 22.41
CA ALA A 810 21.18 29.53 23.81
C ALA A 810 21.79 30.73 24.56
N TRP A 811 23.10 30.97 24.41
CA TRP A 811 23.78 32.17 24.90
C TRP A 811 23.21 33.49 24.30
N GLN A 812 22.79 33.48 23.03
CA GLN A 812 22.12 34.63 22.40
C GLN A 812 20.72 34.89 22.96
N ARG A 813 19.97 33.86 23.37
CA ARG A 813 18.68 34.01 24.07
C ARG A 813 18.83 34.41 25.55
N GLY A 814 19.98 34.10 26.14
CA GLY A 814 20.29 34.38 27.54
C GLY A 814 20.11 33.16 28.45
N ASP A 815 20.15 31.95 27.88
CA ASP A 815 19.97 30.68 28.59
C ASP A 815 21.27 30.20 29.29
N SER A 816 22.39 30.88 29.05
CA SER A 816 23.72 30.52 29.60
C SER A 816 23.92 31.00 31.06
N PRO A 817 24.89 30.43 31.82
CA PRO A 817 25.07 30.71 33.25
C PRO A 817 25.29 32.19 33.64
N ASP A 818 26.03 32.95 32.83
CA ASP A 818 26.14 34.42 32.92
C ASP A 818 25.59 35.03 31.60
N PRO A 819 24.27 35.30 31.51
CA PRO A 819 23.58 35.61 30.25
C PRO A 819 24.22 36.72 29.41
N HIS A 820 24.47 36.40 28.14
CA HIS A 820 25.14 37.27 27.16
C HIS A 820 26.57 37.72 27.55
N SER A 821 27.20 37.11 28.55
CA SER A 821 28.53 37.53 28.99
C SER A 821 29.63 37.19 27.98
N ALA A 822 30.69 37.98 27.99
CA ALA A 822 31.92 37.68 27.25
C ALA A 822 32.73 36.53 27.86
N ALA A 823 32.39 36.06 29.06
CA ALA A 823 33.00 34.89 29.68
C ALA A 823 32.40 33.61 29.08
N ASP A 824 31.07 33.53 29.00
CA ASP A 824 30.35 32.38 28.41
C ASP A 824 30.68 32.24 26.92
N LEU A 825 30.66 33.34 26.17
CA LEU A 825 31.08 33.32 24.76
C LEU A 825 32.52 32.81 24.59
N ALA A 826 33.41 33.05 25.55
CA ALA A 826 34.79 32.55 25.53
C ALA A 826 34.89 31.07 25.96
N GLN A 827 34.05 30.59 26.88
CA GLN A 827 33.94 29.16 27.21
C GLN A 827 33.43 28.37 26.00
N TRP A 828 32.37 28.85 25.34
CA TRP A 828 31.87 28.27 24.10
C TRP A 828 32.94 28.25 23.00
N GLN A 829 33.63 29.37 22.75
CA GLN A 829 34.74 29.44 21.78
C GLN A 829 35.90 28.50 22.10
N ALA A 830 36.16 28.22 23.38
CA ALA A 830 37.25 27.34 23.81
C ALA A 830 36.91 25.85 23.66
N ASN A 831 35.63 25.48 23.75
CA ASN A 831 35.17 24.09 23.75
C ASN A 831 34.38 23.69 22.48
N TYR A 832 34.16 24.61 21.53
CA TYR A 832 33.44 24.34 20.28
C TYR A 832 33.96 23.09 19.54
N GLY A 833 33.05 22.15 19.25
CA GLY A 833 33.36 20.83 18.70
C GLY A 833 33.66 19.75 19.74
N TRP A 834 33.56 20.04 21.04
CA TRP A 834 33.51 19.03 22.10
C TRP A 834 32.19 18.23 22.04
N SER A 835 32.24 16.95 22.42
CA SER A 835 31.05 16.14 22.65
C SER A 835 31.33 14.98 23.62
N ALA A 836 30.31 14.56 24.37
CA ALA A 836 30.31 13.31 25.13
C ALA A 836 30.07 12.05 24.26
N GLN A 837 29.67 12.22 23.00
CA GLN A 837 29.42 11.12 22.07
C GLN A 837 30.74 10.54 21.52
N PRO A 838 30.84 9.21 21.29
CA PRO A 838 31.94 8.66 20.52
C PRO A 838 31.93 9.30 19.12
N ALA A 839 33.08 9.84 18.68
CA ALA A 839 33.15 10.63 17.46
C ALA A 839 32.64 9.82 16.24
N ALA A 840 31.47 10.20 15.72
CA ALA A 840 30.88 9.57 14.56
C ALA A 840 31.89 9.57 13.40
N ASN A 841 32.09 8.39 12.79
CA ASN A 841 33.01 8.24 11.66
C ASN A 841 32.60 9.20 10.55
N SER A 842 33.35 10.29 10.38
CA SER A 842 33.06 11.33 9.43
C SER A 842 33.39 10.86 8.01
N ALA A 843 32.44 10.13 7.43
CA ALA A 843 32.34 9.93 5.99
C ALA A 843 32.42 11.32 5.34
N ALA A 844 33.57 11.61 4.72
CA ALA A 844 33.97 12.97 4.41
C ALA A 844 32.89 13.69 3.60
N VAL A 845 32.39 14.81 4.14
CA VAL A 845 31.36 15.62 3.51
C VAL A 845 31.80 15.95 2.08
N PRO A 846 31.05 15.53 1.04
CA PRO A 846 31.43 15.84 -0.33
C PRO A 846 31.28 17.34 -0.58
N GLU A 847 32.39 18.08 -0.51
CA GLU A 847 32.39 19.54 -0.68
C GLU A 847 31.73 19.95 -2.01
N PRO A 848 30.64 20.73 -1.98
CA PRO A 848 30.04 21.22 -3.21
C PRO A 848 30.93 22.27 -3.90
N ALA A 849 30.97 22.18 -5.22
CA ALA A 849 31.32 23.26 -6.15
C ALA A 849 32.78 23.77 -6.27
N ALA A 850 33.78 23.25 -5.55
CA ALA A 850 35.19 23.59 -5.84
C ALA A 850 35.58 23.27 -7.30
N ALA A 851 35.19 22.09 -7.79
CA ALA A 851 35.36 21.69 -9.19
C ALA A 851 34.45 22.50 -10.16
N ALA A 852 33.25 22.90 -9.73
CA ALA A 852 32.34 23.68 -10.56
C ALA A 852 32.87 25.10 -10.82
N LEU A 853 33.42 25.77 -9.81
CA LEU A 853 34.09 27.07 -9.94
C LEU A 853 35.33 26.99 -10.84
N ALA A 854 36.11 25.90 -10.78
CA ALA A 854 37.20 25.65 -11.71
C ALA A 854 36.71 25.50 -13.16
N ILE A 855 35.63 24.75 -13.40
CA ILE A 855 35.07 24.55 -14.75
C ILE A 855 34.49 25.86 -15.31
N PHE A 856 33.73 26.62 -14.52
CA PHE A 856 33.17 27.91 -14.95
C PHE A 856 34.25 28.96 -15.25
N SER A 857 35.30 29.05 -14.43
CA SER A 857 36.42 29.96 -14.71
C SER A 857 37.23 29.54 -15.95
N CYS A 858 37.40 28.24 -16.21
CA CYS A 858 37.99 27.75 -17.45
C CYS A 858 37.12 28.03 -18.70
N LEU A 859 35.79 27.96 -18.61
CA LEU A 859 34.89 28.34 -19.72
C LEU A 859 34.91 29.85 -19.98
N ALA A 860 34.82 30.67 -18.93
CA ALA A 860 34.86 32.13 -19.03
C ALA A 860 36.17 32.65 -19.66
N LEU A 861 37.30 31.97 -19.42
CA LEU A 861 38.59 32.29 -20.03
C LEU A 861 38.68 31.87 -21.51
N ARG A 862 37.92 30.88 -21.98
CA ARG A 862 37.85 30.52 -23.41
C ARG A 862 36.95 31.44 -24.22
N LEU A 863 35.83 31.91 -23.65
CA LEU A 863 34.89 32.82 -24.32
C LEU A 863 35.39 34.28 -24.43
N ARG A 864 36.63 34.57 -24.03
CA ARG A 864 37.26 35.90 -24.16
C ARG A 864 38.42 35.98 -25.16
N ARG A 865 38.59 34.95 -26.00
CA ARG A 865 39.47 34.92 -27.18
C ARG A 865 38.85 34.12 -28.33
N GLY A 866 37.83 34.71 -28.95
CA GLY A 866 37.21 34.32 -30.22
C GLY A 866 36.70 35.56 -30.91
#